data_AF-A0AAN6VVJ3-F1
#
_entry.id   AF-A0AAN6VVJ3-F1
#
_cell.length_a   1.000
_cell.length_b   1.000
_cell.length_c   1.000
_cell.angle_alpha   90.00
_cell.angle_beta   90.00
_cell.angle_gamma   90.00
#
_symmetry.space_group_name_H-M   'P 1'
#
loop_
_entity.id
_entity.type
_entity.pdbx_description
1 polymer ?
#
loop_
_entity_poly.entity_id
_entity_poly.type
_entity_poly.pdbx_seq_one_letter_code
_entity_poly.pdbx_strand_id
1 'polypeptide(L)'
;MTTGLTDSKPEEPQSKRHELGEKLKLPFRGLKEKLHHNHHLHDAKVHLVHQKHKIGKFANLLNPNHRHDEEHEKACDEKRTGIAESHRFQSYFPEQDGNMVKWYVDGSDYFWAVSVALENAKETIYIADWWLSPELFLRRPPHVNQEWRLDQVLKRRAEAGVKIYIAVYREVVAALTCNSEHTKHALQALCPEGTPGFGNIKVMRHPDHNVLENAADMTFYWAHHEKFIVIDYEMAFIGGLDLCFGRWDNHQHALSDMHPEGVTNEIWPGQDFNNNRVMDFQNVQDWKQNELNKEDSGRMPWHDVAMGVVGPCVYDIAEHFVLRWNFIKRDKYKRDERFEWLELRGRQGDDEDLVGVQRPTHPVGGYQLHPLSPMETKHSENRGTVHAQVVRSSADWSSGILTEHSIQNAYSDIIRNAQHYVYIENQFFITATGDQQAPVRNTIGRAMVDAVLRAAKEQRKFRIIIIIPAVPGFAGDLREDGAIGTRAIMDYQYKSICRGEHSIFGQIQKEGIDPTKYFFFFNLRSYDRLNKTSEVKKREEAAGLQYRDVQRAQAEEVMGEGIHGTIDAEGGHDSHMGRRGEQGKQRHTANGELQDNVEEARRPDDVVKNMDAKRKFEAAAEGEASRNDLAATVAHHAMAGQGPVSEVAWEGDEEDEVNHWIQEELYIHAKLLIVDDRIVVCGSSNLNDRSQLGYHDSELSIVMEDTRRFGSSMDGQPFEAGWHAATLRRYLWREHLGLLPPQALDAGDDPNAQPPSDDSPNDVHDQDDSWKFVEDPLSDELWDMWTARATKNTEVFRQLFHADPDDHVKTFDDYNGYMPNKGVKAGHIFDRMIPPHEVRKKLDTVKGHLVWMPLQFLRDADTMAETGLQVNQWTESVYT
;
A
#
# COMPACT_ATOMS: atom_id res chain seq x y z
N MET A 1 49.80 47.31 -13.30
CA MET A 1 51.23 47.54 -12.98
C MET A 1 51.32 48.07 -11.55
N THR A 2 52.36 47.65 -10.84
CA THR A 2 53.12 48.36 -9.78
C THR A 2 52.91 49.90 -9.71
N THR A 3 52.97 50.62 -8.58
CA THR A 3 53.33 50.35 -7.16
C THR A 3 53.11 51.62 -6.31
N GLY A 4 52.92 51.48 -4.99
CA GLY A 4 53.71 52.23 -3.99
C GLY A 4 53.38 53.69 -3.60
N LEU A 5 52.70 53.82 -2.45
CA LEU A 5 53.15 54.54 -1.22
C LEU A 5 53.35 56.08 -1.12
N THR A 6 52.90 56.57 0.05
CA THR A 6 53.25 57.77 0.87
C THR A 6 52.36 59.02 0.79
N ASP A 7 52.18 59.86 1.83
CA ASP A 7 51.92 59.68 3.29
C ASP A 7 51.53 61.06 3.91
N SER A 8 51.10 61.11 5.19
CA SER A 8 51.04 62.26 6.13
C SER A 8 49.84 63.25 6.14
N LYS A 9 48.86 62.97 7.04
CA LYS A 9 48.40 63.72 8.27
C LYS A 9 48.12 65.25 8.25
N PRO A 10 47.37 65.84 9.22
CA PRO A 10 46.89 65.33 10.54
C PRO A 10 45.37 65.63 10.85
N GLU A 11 44.73 65.56 12.04
CA GLU A 11 45.05 65.07 13.42
C GLU A 11 43.76 64.60 14.23
N GLU A 12 43.95 64.42 15.54
CA GLU A 12 43.17 64.03 16.76
C GLU A 12 41.83 64.72 17.17
N PRO A 13 41.09 64.30 18.27
CA PRO A 13 41.56 63.55 19.47
C PRO A 13 40.70 62.41 20.13
N GLN A 14 41.39 61.65 21.01
CA GLN A 14 40.96 60.93 22.25
C GLN A 14 40.07 59.66 22.23
N SER A 15 40.65 58.49 22.56
CA SER A 15 40.45 57.77 23.86
C SER A 15 40.99 56.30 23.90
N LYS A 16 42.09 56.11 24.64
CA LYS A 16 42.71 54.89 25.23
C LYS A 16 42.16 53.46 24.95
N ARG A 17 42.94 52.70 24.15
CA ARG A 17 43.63 51.38 24.37
C ARG A 17 43.05 50.35 25.38
N HIS A 18 42.84 49.06 25.05
CA HIS A 18 43.78 47.97 24.62
C HIS A 18 44.86 47.59 25.69
N GLU A 19 45.22 46.33 26.00
CA GLU A 19 44.70 44.99 25.60
C GLU A 19 45.41 43.86 26.42
N LEU A 20 45.06 42.60 26.15
CA LEU A 20 45.86 41.36 26.27
C LEU A 20 46.27 40.76 27.64
N GLY A 21 46.08 39.44 27.75
CA GLY A 21 47.24 38.54 27.92
C GLY A 21 47.52 37.94 29.31
N GLU A 22 47.14 36.68 29.47
CA GLU A 22 47.78 35.65 30.33
C GLU A 22 48.27 35.99 31.76
N LYS A 23 47.59 35.41 32.76
CA LYS A 23 48.25 34.66 33.84
C LYS A 23 47.48 33.40 34.27
N LEU A 24 47.83 32.27 33.65
CA LEU A 24 47.63 30.95 34.23
C LEU A 24 48.32 30.84 35.60
N LYS A 25 47.56 30.56 36.67
CA LYS A 25 47.94 29.70 37.82
C LYS A 25 46.83 29.63 38.88
N LEU A 26 46.20 28.45 38.98
CA LEU A 26 45.50 27.95 40.16
C LEU A 26 46.48 27.90 41.38
N PRO A 27 46.05 28.01 42.65
CA PRO A 27 45.05 27.08 43.21
C PRO A 27 44.04 27.62 44.25
N PHE A 28 43.05 26.77 44.53
CA PHE A 28 42.03 26.92 45.57
C PHE A 28 42.60 27.17 46.97
N ARG A 29 42.24 28.31 47.59
CA ARG A 29 42.15 28.49 49.05
C ARG A 29 41.26 29.70 49.36
N GLY A 30 40.03 29.45 49.80
CA GLY A 30 39.11 30.54 50.17
C GLY A 30 37.61 30.20 50.25
N LEU A 31 37.15 29.07 49.69
CA LEU A 31 35.72 28.73 49.68
C LEU A 31 35.38 27.29 50.11
N LYS A 32 36.20 26.69 50.99
CA LYS A 32 36.00 25.30 51.50
C LYS A 32 35.25 25.23 52.84
N GLU A 33 34.39 26.20 53.16
CA GLU A 33 33.78 26.26 54.52
C GLU A 33 32.34 26.78 54.61
N LYS A 34 31.60 26.87 53.49
CA LYS A 34 30.12 27.00 53.49
C LYS A 34 29.47 26.14 52.41
N LEU A 35 29.81 24.84 52.40
CA LEU A 35 29.27 23.85 51.48
C LEU A 35 28.50 22.76 52.26
N HIS A 36 27.36 23.14 52.85
CA HIS A 36 26.34 22.22 53.36
C HIS A 36 24.96 22.85 53.22
N HIS A 37 24.33 22.61 52.07
CA HIS A 37 22.97 22.06 51.95
C HIS A 37 22.66 21.84 50.46
N ASN A 38 22.23 20.63 50.11
CA ASN A 38 21.89 20.24 48.75
C ASN A 38 20.58 20.88 48.28
N HIS A 39 20.48 21.13 46.97
CA HIS A 39 19.30 21.05 46.08
C HIS A 39 19.51 21.94 44.84
N HIS A 40 19.93 23.19 45.02
CA HIS A 40 20.02 24.17 43.92
C HIS A 40 20.99 23.84 42.78
N LEU A 41 22.09 23.11 43.02
CA LEU A 41 23.03 22.72 41.95
C LEU A 41 22.49 21.62 41.04
N HIS A 42 21.62 20.75 41.57
CA HIS A 42 20.95 19.73 40.75
C HIS A 42 19.91 20.40 39.85
N ASP A 43 19.06 21.27 40.42
CA ASP A 43 18.01 21.95 39.66
C ASP A 43 18.58 22.94 38.64
N ALA A 44 19.67 23.66 38.96
CA ALA A 44 20.38 24.49 38.00
C ALA A 44 20.97 23.67 36.85
N LYS A 45 21.53 22.48 37.13
CA LYS A 45 22.05 21.55 36.11
C LYS A 45 20.93 20.98 35.25
N VAL A 46 19.81 20.57 35.85
CA VAL A 46 18.60 20.10 35.13
C VAL A 46 18.02 21.22 34.27
N HIS A 47 17.96 22.45 34.76
CA HIS A 47 17.47 23.61 33.99
C HIS A 47 18.40 23.97 32.82
N LEU A 48 19.72 23.93 33.02
CA LEU A 48 20.71 24.11 31.94
C LEU A 48 20.67 22.98 30.91
N VAL A 49 20.47 21.73 31.33
CA VAL A 49 20.26 20.59 30.43
C VAL A 49 18.95 20.75 29.66
N HIS A 50 17.86 21.18 30.30
CA HIS A 50 16.60 21.49 29.62
C HIS A 50 16.71 22.65 28.63
N GLN A 51 17.45 23.72 28.97
CA GLN A 51 17.72 24.80 28.02
C GLN A 51 18.64 24.35 26.89
N LYS A 52 19.69 23.55 27.16
CA LYS A 52 20.53 22.96 26.12
C LYS A 52 19.73 22.04 25.20
N HIS A 53 18.78 21.24 25.72
CA HIS A 53 17.87 20.45 24.89
C HIS A 53 16.90 21.31 24.09
N LYS A 54 16.36 22.40 24.64
CA LYS A 54 15.49 23.33 23.89
C LYS A 54 16.26 24.06 22.77
N ILE A 55 17.49 24.48 23.05
CA ILE A 55 18.38 25.13 22.05
C ILE A 55 18.83 24.10 21.01
N GLY A 56 19.13 22.86 21.43
CA GLY A 56 19.40 21.73 20.54
C GLY A 56 18.23 21.46 19.59
N LYS A 57 17.00 21.31 20.10
CA LYS A 57 15.80 21.19 19.25
C LYS A 57 15.63 22.38 18.29
N PHE A 58 15.98 23.60 18.71
CA PHE A 58 16.00 24.78 17.83
C PHE A 58 17.13 24.80 16.79
N ALA A 59 18.22 24.07 17.01
CA ALA A 59 19.30 23.88 16.04
C ALA A 59 19.00 22.70 15.08
N ASN A 60 18.34 21.64 15.56
CA ASN A 60 17.85 20.53 14.74
C ASN A 60 16.88 21.01 13.65
N LEU A 61 16.08 22.05 13.93
CA LEU A 61 15.24 22.77 12.96
C LEU A 61 16.00 23.43 11.79
N LEU A 62 17.35 23.44 11.82
CA LEU A 62 18.22 24.01 10.77
C LEU A 62 19.26 23.03 10.22
N ASN A 63 19.38 21.83 10.80
CA ASN A 63 20.18 20.73 10.25
C ASN A 63 19.33 19.45 10.19
N PRO A 64 18.77 19.07 9.02
CA PRO A 64 18.03 17.81 8.89
C PRO A 64 18.91 16.59 9.25
N ASN A 65 20.23 16.67 9.05
CA ASN A 65 21.18 15.61 9.37
C ASN A 65 21.76 15.68 10.80
N HIS A 66 21.06 16.29 11.77
CA HIS A 66 21.53 16.46 13.15
C HIS A 66 21.83 15.16 13.93
N ARG A 67 21.50 13.99 13.36
CA ARG A 67 21.77 12.63 13.89
C ARG A 67 22.96 11.95 13.22
N HIS A 68 23.71 12.71 12.40
CA HIS A 68 24.89 12.29 11.64
C HIS A 68 26.08 13.23 11.92
N ASP A 69 26.09 13.89 13.08
CA ASP A 69 27.03 14.96 13.44
C ASP A 69 28.14 14.50 14.40
N GLU A 70 27.88 13.52 15.28
CA GLU A 70 28.85 12.96 16.20
C GLU A 70 29.81 11.96 15.50
N GLU A 71 31.02 11.80 16.05
CA GLU A 71 32.08 10.95 15.49
C GLU A 71 31.65 9.48 15.31
N HIS A 72 30.86 8.97 16.25
CA HIS A 72 30.34 7.59 16.20
C HIS A 72 29.19 7.41 15.19
N GLU A 73 28.42 8.48 14.93
CA GLU A 73 27.35 8.48 13.92
C GLU A 73 28.00 8.43 12.53
N LYS A 74 28.95 9.35 12.29
CA LYS A 74 29.74 9.42 11.04
C LYS A 74 30.47 8.13 10.73
N ALA A 75 31.09 7.47 11.71
CA ALA A 75 31.74 6.18 11.50
C ALA A 75 30.76 5.08 11.05
N CYS A 76 29.54 5.05 11.62
CA CYS A 76 28.49 4.13 11.21
C CYS A 76 27.96 4.46 9.80
N ASP A 77 27.81 5.74 9.47
CA ASP A 77 27.37 6.18 8.15
C ASP A 77 28.42 5.90 7.06
N GLU A 78 29.70 6.15 7.32
CA GLU A 78 30.82 5.78 6.43
C GLU A 78 30.83 4.26 6.18
N LYS A 79 30.60 3.47 7.23
CA LYS A 79 30.52 2.02 7.17
C LYS A 79 29.32 1.52 6.35
N ARG A 80 28.12 2.05 6.60
CA ARG A 80 26.91 1.74 5.80
C ARG A 80 27.05 2.16 4.34
N THR A 81 27.65 3.33 4.09
CA THR A 81 27.92 3.83 2.74
C THR A 81 28.89 2.91 2.01
N GLY A 82 29.99 2.50 2.65
CA GLY A 82 30.95 1.56 2.07
C GLY A 82 30.35 0.16 1.79
N ILE A 83 29.42 -0.31 2.63
CA ILE A 83 28.63 -1.53 2.36
C ILE A 83 27.77 -1.32 1.12
N ALA A 84 26.95 -0.26 1.10
CA ALA A 84 26.03 0.04 0.00
C ALA A 84 26.77 0.21 -1.34
N GLU A 85 27.85 1.00 -1.39
CA GLU A 85 28.69 1.19 -2.58
C GLU A 85 29.34 -0.11 -3.10
N SER A 86 29.48 -1.13 -2.26
CA SER A 86 30.02 -2.44 -2.64
C SER A 86 29.00 -3.38 -3.28
N HIS A 87 27.70 -3.06 -3.20
CA HIS A 87 26.61 -3.89 -3.72
C HIS A 87 25.95 -3.29 -4.96
N ARG A 88 25.28 -4.15 -5.73
CA ARG A 88 24.44 -3.76 -6.86
C ARG A 88 23.35 -2.76 -6.43
N PHE A 89 23.03 -1.81 -7.31
CA PHE A 89 22.08 -0.70 -7.11
C PHE A 89 22.39 0.25 -5.93
N GLN A 90 23.57 0.15 -5.33
CA GLN A 90 23.90 0.82 -4.06
C GLN A 90 22.93 0.44 -2.92
N SER A 91 22.46 -0.82 -2.91
CA SER A 91 21.64 -1.34 -1.81
C SER A 91 22.48 -1.64 -0.58
N TYR A 92 21.98 -1.31 0.60
CA TYR A 92 22.57 -1.80 1.85
C TYR A 92 22.62 -3.34 1.91
N PHE A 93 21.66 -4.02 1.26
CA PHE A 93 21.58 -5.48 1.25
C PHE A 93 22.33 -6.10 0.05
N PRO A 94 23.07 -7.21 0.28
CA PRO A 94 23.80 -7.90 -0.78
C PRO A 94 22.85 -8.64 -1.73
N GLU A 95 23.39 -9.04 -2.88
CA GLU A 95 22.79 -10.06 -3.74
C GLU A 95 22.89 -11.44 -3.04
N GLN A 96 21.79 -12.19 -3.02
CA GLN A 96 21.62 -13.46 -2.30
C GLN A 96 21.19 -14.57 -3.27
N ASP A 97 21.97 -15.64 -3.35
CA ASP A 97 21.60 -16.85 -4.08
C ASP A 97 20.72 -17.79 -3.23
N GLY A 98 20.03 -18.70 -3.91
CA GLY A 98 19.41 -19.86 -3.23
C GLY A 98 18.05 -19.57 -2.58
N ASN A 99 17.34 -18.51 -2.96
CA ASN A 99 15.99 -18.24 -2.42
C ASN A 99 14.93 -19.09 -3.14
N MET A 100 13.98 -19.63 -2.38
CA MET A 100 12.70 -20.08 -2.87
C MET A 100 11.74 -18.88 -2.82
N VAL A 101 11.23 -18.46 -3.99
CA VAL A 101 10.24 -17.39 -4.06
C VAL A 101 9.02 -17.84 -4.83
N LYS A 102 7.86 -17.61 -4.20
CA LYS A 102 6.53 -17.85 -4.74
C LYS A 102 5.85 -16.51 -4.96
N TRP A 103 5.20 -16.34 -6.11
CA TRP A 103 4.33 -15.19 -6.35
C TRP A 103 2.90 -15.49 -5.87
N TYR A 104 2.19 -14.44 -5.45
CA TYR A 104 0.75 -14.42 -5.23
C TYR A 104 0.18 -13.28 -6.06
N VAL A 105 -0.93 -13.55 -6.73
CA VAL A 105 -1.74 -12.55 -7.42
C VAL A 105 -3.04 -12.42 -6.65
N ASP A 106 -3.49 -11.19 -6.47
CA ASP A 106 -4.64 -10.79 -5.66
C ASP A 106 -4.56 -11.21 -4.17
N GLY A 107 -5.58 -10.79 -3.42
CA GLY A 107 -5.64 -11.02 -1.97
C GLY A 107 -5.98 -12.46 -1.58
N SER A 108 -6.77 -13.19 -2.37
CA SER A 108 -7.31 -14.50 -1.99
C SER A 108 -6.22 -15.49 -1.57
N ASP A 109 -5.29 -15.77 -2.48
CA ASP A 109 -4.20 -16.74 -2.25
C ASP A 109 -3.18 -16.21 -1.24
N TYR A 110 -2.89 -14.90 -1.30
CA TYR A 110 -1.97 -14.24 -0.38
C TYR A 110 -2.44 -14.35 1.08
N PHE A 111 -3.68 -13.94 1.37
CA PHE A 111 -4.21 -13.96 2.74
C PHE A 111 -4.41 -15.39 3.24
N TRP A 112 -4.78 -16.34 2.36
CA TRP A 112 -4.82 -17.75 2.73
C TRP A 112 -3.44 -18.28 3.11
N ALA A 113 -2.40 -18.00 2.31
CA ALA A 113 -1.03 -18.40 2.60
C ALA A 113 -0.51 -17.76 3.91
N VAL A 114 -0.77 -16.47 4.11
CA VAL A 114 -0.46 -15.76 5.36
C VAL A 114 -1.17 -16.42 6.55
N SER A 115 -2.44 -16.84 6.41
CA SER A 115 -3.16 -17.52 7.48
C SER A 115 -2.48 -18.84 7.90
N VAL A 116 -2.02 -19.63 6.92
CA VAL A 116 -1.31 -20.90 7.15
C VAL A 116 0.06 -20.66 7.77
N ALA A 117 0.80 -19.67 7.30
CA ALA A 117 2.13 -19.35 7.81
C ALA A 117 2.08 -18.78 9.24
N LEU A 118 1.15 -17.85 9.51
CA LEU A 118 0.93 -17.30 10.86
C LEU A 118 0.50 -18.39 11.85
N GLU A 119 -0.47 -19.24 11.51
CA GLU A 119 -0.88 -20.35 12.39
C GLU A 119 0.29 -21.31 12.71
N ASN A 120 1.23 -21.45 11.76
CA ASN A 120 2.42 -22.26 11.94
C ASN A 120 3.58 -21.58 12.69
N ALA A 121 3.58 -20.28 12.94
CA ALA A 121 4.68 -19.58 13.61
C ALA A 121 5.01 -20.19 15.00
N LYS A 122 6.28 -20.39 15.32
CA LYS A 122 6.76 -21.07 16.53
C LYS A 122 7.49 -20.16 17.52
N GLU A 123 8.01 -19.02 17.07
CA GLU A 123 9.00 -18.26 17.82
C GLU A 123 8.76 -16.74 17.73
N THR A 124 8.73 -16.17 16.53
CA THR A 124 8.63 -14.73 16.28
C THR A 124 7.81 -14.39 15.04
N ILE A 125 6.96 -13.37 15.13
CA ILE A 125 6.31 -12.74 13.98
C ILE A 125 6.68 -11.26 13.98
N TYR A 126 7.21 -10.75 12.88
CA TYR A 126 7.33 -9.31 12.61
C TYR A 126 6.31 -8.91 11.55
N ILE A 127 5.67 -7.75 11.73
CA ILE A 127 4.74 -7.16 10.75
C ILE A 127 5.06 -5.68 10.59
N ALA A 128 5.29 -5.25 9.36
CA ALA A 128 5.30 -3.85 8.97
C ALA A 128 4.16 -3.62 7.97
N ASP A 129 3.28 -2.65 8.26
CA ASP A 129 2.11 -2.31 7.45
C ASP A 129 1.90 -0.78 7.41
N TRP A 130 1.38 -0.26 6.30
CA TRP A 130 0.87 1.11 6.25
C TRP A 130 -0.49 1.21 6.95
N TRP A 131 -1.33 0.18 6.81
CA TRP A 131 -2.57 0.01 7.55
C TRP A 131 -2.81 -1.46 7.86
N LEU A 132 -3.18 -1.78 9.10
CA LEU A 132 -3.48 -3.13 9.55
C LEU A 132 -4.86 -3.12 10.23
N SER A 133 -5.83 -3.90 9.75
CA SER A 133 -7.14 -4.07 10.37
C SER A 133 -7.15 -5.37 11.19
N PRO A 134 -7.15 -5.33 12.54
CA PRO A 134 -7.16 -6.54 13.37
C PRO A 134 -8.32 -7.49 13.03
N GLU A 135 -9.46 -6.94 12.65
CA GLU A 135 -10.67 -7.68 12.31
C GLU A 135 -10.73 -8.18 10.85
N LEU A 136 -9.64 -8.11 10.06
CA LEU A 136 -9.60 -8.68 8.72
C LEU A 136 -9.76 -10.20 8.74
N PHE A 137 -10.67 -10.74 7.92
CA PHE A 137 -10.74 -12.18 7.63
C PHE A 137 -9.75 -12.58 6.53
N LEU A 138 -8.85 -13.50 6.88
CA LEU A 138 -7.85 -14.03 5.95
C LEU A 138 -8.41 -15.14 5.03
N ARG A 139 -9.60 -15.68 5.33
CA ARG A 139 -10.32 -16.70 4.54
C ARG A 139 -11.80 -16.38 4.45
N ARG A 140 -12.45 -16.78 3.35
CA ARG A 140 -13.85 -16.42 3.02
C ARG A 140 -14.69 -17.67 2.69
N PRO A 141 -16.03 -17.62 2.87
CA PRO A 141 -16.80 -16.55 3.50
C PRO A 141 -16.55 -16.50 5.02
N PRO A 142 -16.66 -15.32 5.66
CA PRO A 142 -16.42 -15.13 7.10
C PRO A 142 -17.23 -16.03 8.03
N HIS A 143 -18.49 -16.32 7.69
CA HIS A 143 -19.43 -17.00 8.59
C HIS A 143 -18.91 -18.36 9.08
N VAL A 144 -18.20 -19.09 8.22
CA VAL A 144 -17.63 -20.42 8.51
C VAL A 144 -16.12 -20.39 8.75
N ASN A 145 -15.49 -19.21 8.72
CA ASN A 145 -14.04 -19.00 8.85
C ASN A 145 -13.68 -18.02 9.98
N GLN A 146 -14.50 -17.93 11.02
CA GLN A 146 -14.36 -16.91 12.07
C GLN A 146 -13.04 -17.01 12.84
N GLU A 147 -12.48 -18.22 12.95
CA GLU A 147 -11.17 -18.51 13.54
C GLU A 147 -9.99 -18.01 12.70
N TRP A 148 -10.20 -17.66 11.42
CA TRP A 148 -9.20 -17.12 10.49
C TRP A 148 -9.22 -15.59 10.39
N ARG A 149 -9.89 -14.91 11.33
CA ARG A 149 -9.71 -13.48 11.55
C ARG A 149 -8.31 -13.20 12.11
N LEU A 150 -7.65 -12.15 11.61
CA LEU A 150 -6.24 -11.87 11.88
C LEU A 150 -5.94 -11.78 13.38
N ASP A 151 -6.74 -11.04 14.13
CA ASP A 151 -6.63 -10.92 15.59
C ASP A 151 -6.71 -12.28 16.32
N GLN A 152 -7.60 -13.19 15.90
CA GLN A 152 -7.74 -14.53 16.48
C GLN A 152 -6.52 -15.41 16.20
N VAL A 153 -5.96 -15.34 14.99
CA VAL A 153 -4.72 -16.06 14.64
C VAL A 153 -3.55 -15.53 15.49
N LEU A 154 -3.36 -14.20 15.53
CA LEU A 154 -2.28 -13.57 16.31
C LEU A 154 -2.42 -13.86 17.81
N LYS A 155 -3.65 -13.85 18.35
CA LYS A 155 -3.94 -14.22 19.74
C LYS A 155 -3.53 -15.66 20.03
N ARG A 156 -3.95 -16.64 19.21
CA ARG A 156 -3.56 -18.06 19.39
C ARG A 156 -2.04 -18.23 19.38
N ARG A 157 -1.33 -17.53 18.48
CA ARG A 157 0.13 -17.58 18.43
C ARG A 157 0.78 -16.96 19.66
N ALA A 158 0.28 -15.82 20.12
CA ALA A 158 0.74 -15.17 21.34
C ALA A 158 0.52 -16.06 22.57
N GLU A 159 -0.67 -16.66 22.72
CA GLU A 159 -1.00 -17.63 23.78
C GLU A 159 -0.09 -18.87 23.73
N ALA A 160 0.29 -19.33 22.54
CA ALA A 160 1.27 -20.41 22.31
C ALA A 160 2.74 -20.01 22.58
N GLY A 161 3.03 -18.75 22.89
CA GLY A 161 4.35 -18.25 23.28
C GLY A 161 5.12 -17.47 22.21
N VAL A 162 4.59 -17.34 20.99
CA VAL A 162 5.21 -16.60 19.88
C VAL A 162 5.31 -15.11 20.22
N LYS A 163 6.45 -14.48 19.94
CA LYS A 163 6.66 -13.04 20.16
C LYS A 163 6.30 -12.25 18.89
N ILE A 164 5.32 -11.35 19.00
CA ILE A 164 4.73 -10.64 17.86
C ILE A 164 5.07 -9.15 17.96
N TYR A 165 5.83 -8.64 17.00
CA TYR A 165 6.30 -7.26 16.91
C TYR A 165 5.69 -6.60 15.68
N ILE A 166 4.98 -5.49 15.88
CA ILE A 166 4.23 -4.81 14.82
C ILE A 166 4.66 -3.34 14.79
N ALA A 167 5.07 -2.86 13.61
CA ALA A 167 5.32 -1.46 13.34
C ALA A 167 4.31 -0.98 12.30
N VAL A 168 3.39 -0.09 12.71
CA VAL A 168 2.35 0.47 11.83
C VAL A 168 2.55 1.97 11.66
N TYR A 169 2.23 2.49 10.47
CA TYR A 169 2.23 3.93 10.24
C TYR A 169 1.28 4.66 11.21
N ARG A 170 1.72 5.79 11.75
CA ARG A 170 0.87 6.72 12.50
C ARG A 170 0.36 7.80 11.55
N GLU A 171 -0.93 7.69 11.23
CA GLU A 171 -1.62 8.59 10.31
C GLU A 171 -1.82 10.01 10.87
N VAL A 172 -1.92 10.99 9.95
CA VAL A 172 -2.49 12.30 10.26
C VAL A 172 -4.01 12.16 10.24
N VAL A 173 -4.62 12.00 11.43
CA VAL A 173 -6.06 11.73 11.64
C VAL A 173 -7.01 12.72 10.93
N ALA A 174 -6.53 13.93 10.58
CA ALA A 174 -7.29 14.92 9.83
C ALA A 174 -7.33 14.69 8.30
N ALA A 175 -6.54 13.74 7.79
CA ALA A 175 -6.33 13.47 6.35
C ALA A 175 -6.45 11.99 5.97
N LEU A 176 -6.42 11.07 6.93
CA LEU A 176 -6.47 9.62 6.72
C LEU A 176 -7.26 8.95 7.85
N THR A 177 -7.99 7.90 7.51
CA THR A 177 -8.94 7.23 8.42
C THR A 177 -8.48 5.86 8.91
N CYS A 178 -7.29 5.40 8.50
CA CYS A 178 -6.67 4.10 8.84
C CYS A 178 -6.67 3.76 10.34
N ASN A 179 -6.65 4.77 11.22
CA ASN A 179 -6.92 4.62 12.65
C ASN A 179 -5.98 3.60 13.33
N SER A 180 -4.67 3.85 13.22
CA SER A 180 -3.63 3.02 13.86
C SER A 180 -3.77 2.93 15.39
N GLU A 181 -4.53 3.84 16.01
CA GLU A 181 -4.83 3.81 17.43
C GLU A 181 -5.70 2.61 17.83
N HIS A 182 -6.75 2.33 17.06
CA HIS A 182 -7.54 1.10 17.21
C HIS A 182 -6.65 -0.13 17.06
N THR A 183 -5.88 -0.18 15.98
CA THR A 183 -4.94 -1.27 15.67
C THR A 183 -4.05 -1.61 16.87
N LYS A 184 -3.42 -0.59 17.46
CA LYS A 184 -2.59 -0.73 18.67
C LYS A 184 -3.40 -1.25 19.86
N HIS A 185 -4.54 -0.63 20.17
CA HIS A 185 -5.29 -0.97 21.38
C HIS A 185 -5.95 -2.35 21.30
N ALA A 186 -6.60 -2.68 20.17
CA ALA A 186 -7.22 -3.98 19.94
C ALA A 186 -6.20 -5.12 20.06
N LEU A 187 -5.07 -5.04 19.33
CA LEU A 187 -4.05 -6.10 19.33
C LEU A 187 -3.31 -6.23 20.67
N GLN A 188 -3.03 -5.13 21.37
CA GLN A 188 -2.40 -5.21 22.70
C GLN A 188 -3.35 -5.72 23.80
N ALA A 189 -4.67 -5.62 23.60
CA ALA A 189 -5.67 -6.11 24.54
C ALA A 189 -6.00 -7.61 24.39
N LEU A 190 -5.60 -8.26 23.29
CA LEU A 190 -5.94 -9.68 22.97
C LEU A 190 -5.56 -10.69 24.06
N CYS A 191 -4.46 -10.43 24.77
CA CYS A 191 -3.98 -11.24 25.88
C CYS A 191 -3.86 -10.36 27.14
N PRO A 192 -4.92 -10.22 27.97
CA PRO A 192 -4.90 -9.43 29.21
C PRO A 192 -3.89 -9.92 30.26
N GLU A 193 -3.56 -9.08 31.24
CA GLU A 193 -2.65 -9.46 32.33
C GLU A 193 -3.12 -10.73 33.06
N GLY A 194 -2.18 -11.66 33.28
CA GLY A 194 -2.46 -12.97 33.88
C GLY A 194 -2.99 -14.04 32.92
N THR A 195 -3.25 -13.72 31.65
CA THR A 195 -3.56 -14.71 30.60
C THR A 195 -2.30 -15.21 29.88
N PRO A 196 -2.32 -16.41 29.26
CA PRO A 196 -1.28 -16.82 28.32
C PRO A 196 -1.11 -15.75 27.22
N GLY A 197 0.12 -15.53 26.76
CA GLY A 197 0.40 -14.52 25.74
C GLY A 197 0.46 -13.07 26.22
N PHE A 198 0.19 -12.77 27.49
CA PHE A 198 0.35 -11.39 28.01
C PHE A 198 1.78 -10.87 27.75
N GLY A 199 1.87 -9.68 27.14
CA GLY A 199 3.14 -9.06 26.76
C GLY A 199 3.85 -9.68 25.55
N ASN A 200 3.26 -10.66 24.88
CA ASN A 200 3.82 -11.24 23.64
C ASN A 200 3.49 -10.42 22.39
N ILE A 201 2.41 -9.64 22.37
CA ILE A 201 2.03 -8.76 21.25
C ILE A 201 2.44 -7.31 21.56
N LYS A 202 3.22 -6.70 20.67
CA LYS A 202 3.80 -5.36 20.84
C LYS A 202 3.64 -4.53 19.58
N VAL A 203 2.94 -3.41 19.69
CA VAL A 203 2.63 -2.52 18.56
C VAL A 203 3.26 -1.14 18.77
N MET A 204 4.10 -0.71 17.83
CA MET A 204 4.63 0.65 17.75
C MET A 204 3.96 1.42 16.61
N ARG A 205 3.76 2.73 16.81
CA ARG A 205 3.21 3.65 15.79
C ARG A 205 4.19 4.80 15.52
N HIS A 206 4.50 5.11 14.27
CA HIS A 206 5.45 6.18 13.88
C HIS A 206 5.08 6.78 12.50
N PRO A 207 5.33 8.06 12.20
CA PRO A 207 5.99 9.12 12.99
C PRO A 207 5.06 9.93 13.91
N ASP A 208 5.64 10.74 14.80
CA ASP A 208 4.88 11.66 15.67
C ASP A 208 4.76 13.06 15.06
N HIS A 209 3.56 13.39 14.60
CA HIS A 209 3.19 14.63 13.90
C HIS A 209 3.04 15.85 14.83
N ASN A 210 4.12 16.28 15.48
CA ASN A 210 4.11 17.43 16.39
C ASN A 210 4.17 18.76 15.63
N VAL A 211 3.01 19.41 15.42
CA VAL A 211 2.85 20.67 14.67
C VAL A 211 3.80 21.81 15.07
N LEU A 212 4.27 21.88 16.32
CA LEU A 212 5.20 22.92 16.80
C LEU A 212 6.68 22.57 16.68
N GLU A 213 7.03 21.29 16.49
CA GLU A 213 8.42 20.85 16.29
C GLU A 213 8.69 20.51 14.82
N ASN A 214 7.67 20.16 14.03
CA ASN A 214 7.78 19.72 12.64
C ASN A 214 7.33 20.80 11.62
N ALA A 215 6.98 22.01 12.04
CA ALA A 215 6.54 23.07 11.11
C ALA A 215 7.63 23.57 10.13
N ALA A 216 8.89 23.17 10.31
CA ALA A 216 9.98 23.39 9.36
C ALA A 216 10.61 22.08 8.85
N ASP A 217 9.99 20.93 9.14
CA ASP A 217 10.47 19.61 8.72
C ASP A 217 9.37 18.86 7.95
N MET A 218 9.63 18.54 6.68
CA MET A 218 8.61 18.04 5.73
C MET A 218 8.08 16.64 6.08
N THR A 219 8.67 15.97 7.07
CA THR A 219 8.27 14.70 7.69
C THR A 219 6.77 14.59 8.05
N PHE A 220 6.05 15.70 8.19
CA PHE A 220 4.60 15.72 8.41
C PHE A 220 3.78 15.02 7.30
N TYR A 221 4.30 14.93 6.07
CA TYR A 221 3.56 14.38 4.91
C TYR A 221 3.99 12.96 4.49
N TRP A 222 4.97 12.35 5.17
CA TRP A 222 5.52 11.04 4.78
C TRP A 222 4.96 9.89 5.62
N ALA A 223 5.03 8.68 5.07
CA ALA A 223 4.55 7.46 5.68
C ALA A 223 5.57 6.31 5.66
N HIS A 224 5.36 5.36 6.57
CA HIS A 224 5.91 4.01 6.41
C HIS A 224 4.96 3.27 5.50
N HIS A 225 5.39 2.98 4.27
CA HIS A 225 4.52 2.44 3.23
C HIS A 225 4.87 0.99 2.86
N GLU A 226 6.01 0.49 3.36
CA GLU A 226 6.38 -0.92 3.31
C GLU A 226 5.29 -1.86 3.88
N LYS A 227 5.01 -2.96 3.15
CA LYS A 227 4.20 -4.08 3.64
C LYS A 227 5.03 -5.35 3.62
N PHE A 228 5.32 -5.90 4.80
CA PHE A 228 5.96 -7.21 4.89
C PHE A 228 5.73 -7.90 6.23
N ILE A 229 5.82 -9.22 6.20
CA ILE A 229 5.74 -10.10 7.37
C ILE A 229 7.03 -10.93 7.41
N VAL A 230 7.64 -11.11 8.59
CA VAL A 230 8.70 -12.12 8.79
C VAL A 230 8.24 -13.10 9.85
N ILE A 231 8.33 -14.39 9.55
CA ILE A 231 7.91 -15.49 10.43
C ILE A 231 9.13 -16.34 10.74
N ASP A 232 9.44 -16.42 12.04
CA ASP A 232 10.51 -17.21 12.64
C ASP A 232 11.92 -17.01 12.07
N TYR A 233 12.18 -15.99 11.24
CA TYR A 233 13.41 -15.87 10.41
C TYR A 233 13.58 -16.99 9.36
N GLU A 234 12.52 -17.75 9.06
CA GLU A 234 12.52 -18.86 8.08
C GLU A 234 11.72 -18.49 6.82
N MET A 235 10.73 -17.61 6.95
CA MET A 235 9.86 -17.16 5.88
C MET A 235 9.58 -15.66 5.96
N ALA A 236 9.39 -15.01 4.82
CA ALA A 236 8.86 -13.65 4.73
C ALA A 236 7.77 -13.53 3.65
N PHE A 237 6.88 -12.56 3.81
CA PHE A 237 5.97 -12.07 2.77
C PHE A 237 6.29 -10.62 2.48
N ILE A 238 6.31 -10.19 1.22
CA ILE A 238 6.63 -8.81 0.80
C ILE A 238 5.87 -8.43 -0.49
N GLY A 239 5.23 -7.26 -0.55
CA GLY A 239 4.42 -6.88 -1.71
C GLY A 239 3.65 -5.56 -1.55
N GLY A 240 2.59 -5.38 -2.34
CA GLY A 240 1.67 -4.24 -2.25
C GLY A 240 0.51 -4.44 -1.28
N LEU A 241 0.21 -5.68 -0.87
CA LEU A 241 -0.90 -6.03 0.02
C LEU A 241 -0.61 -5.69 1.49
N ASP A 242 -1.37 -4.75 2.03
CA ASP A 242 -1.50 -4.49 3.48
C ASP A 242 -2.41 -5.54 4.15
N LEU A 243 -2.20 -5.84 5.44
CA LEU A 243 -3.14 -6.64 6.25
C LEU A 243 -4.38 -5.85 6.70
N CYS A 244 -5.12 -5.22 5.78
CA CYS A 244 -6.32 -4.43 6.09
C CYS A 244 -7.47 -4.56 5.07
N PHE A 245 -8.55 -3.83 5.34
CA PHE A 245 -9.80 -3.92 4.59
C PHE A 245 -9.69 -3.49 3.11
N GLY A 246 -10.52 -4.10 2.27
CA GLY A 246 -10.64 -3.86 0.83
C GLY A 246 -9.62 -4.56 -0.04
N ARG A 247 -8.55 -5.14 0.54
CA ARG A 247 -7.46 -5.82 -0.18
C ARG A 247 -7.78 -7.25 -0.62
N TRP A 248 -8.77 -7.90 0.01
CA TRP A 248 -9.14 -9.27 -0.34
C TRP A 248 -9.94 -9.27 -1.64
N ASP A 249 -9.43 -9.97 -2.66
CA ASP A 249 -10.08 -10.15 -3.96
C ASP A 249 -9.57 -11.42 -4.66
N ASN A 250 -10.17 -11.76 -5.79
CA ASN A 250 -9.84 -12.93 -6.62
C ASN A 250 -9.95 -12.60 -8.12
N HIS A 251 -9.43 -13.47 -8.99
CA HIS A 251 -9.28 -13.23 -10.43
C HIS A 251 -10.56 -12.88 -11.22
N GLN A 252 -11.76 -13.13 -10.68
CA GLN A 252 -13.01 -12.67 -11.30
C GLN A 252 -13.44 -11.25 -10.88
N HIS A 253 -12.83 -10.68 -9.84
CA HIS A 253 -12.95 -9.28 -9.43
C HIS A 253 -14.41 -8.84 -9.30
N ALA A 254 -15.14 -9.47 -8.39
CA ALA A 254 -16.58 -9.26 -8.22
C ALA A 254 -16.91 -7.92 -7.53
N LEU A 255 -17.97 -7.26 -8.02
CA LEU A 255 -18.44 -5.97 -7.51
C LEU A 255 -19.65 -6.15 -6.59
N SER A 256 -20.50 -7.14 -6.86
CA SER A 256 -21.70 -7.45 -6.09
C SER A 256 -21.36 -8.42 -4.95
N ASP A 257 -21.83 -8.08 -3.75
CA ASP A 257 -21.83 -8.93 -2.55
C ASP A 257 -23.27 -9.04 -2.00
N MET A 258 -24.23 -9.14 -2.94
CA MET A 258 -25.65 -9.29 -2.65
C MET A 258 -26.07 -10.73 -2.90
N HIS A 259 -26.50 -11.40 -1.83
CA HIS A 259 -26.78 -12.84 -1.76
C HIS A 259 -28.29 -13.08 -1.53
N PRO A 260 -29.09 -13.27 -2.60
CA PRO A 260 -30.52 -13.59 -2.48
C PRO A 260 -30.78 -14.87 -1.68
N GLU A 261 -29.81 -15.78 -1.64
CA GLU A 261 -29.87 -17.05 -0.93
C GLU A 261 -29.61 -16.94 0.59
N GLY A 262 -28.91 -15.89 1.05
CA GLY A 262 -28.67 -15.63 2.47
C GLY A 262 -27.38 -14.88 2.77
N VAL A 263 -27.42 -13.96 3.74
CA VAL A 263 -26.28 -13.12 4.15
C VAL A 263 -25.11 -13.88 4.79
N THR A 264 -25.31 -15.15 5.16
CA THR A 264 -24.24 -16.05 5.65
C THR A 264 -23.15 -16.31 4.60
N ASN A 265 -23.48 -16.15 3.31
CA ASN A 265 -22.56 -16.33 2.21
C ASN A 265 -21.78 -15.06 1.83
N GLU A 266 -22.08 -13.90 2.45
CA GLU A 266 -21.38 -12.64 2.16
C GLU A 266 -19.86 -12.78 2.23
N ILE A 267 -19.18 -12.23 1.23
CA ILE A 267 -17.73 -12.32 1.10
C ILE A 267 -17.05 -11.17 1.83
N TRP A 268 -17.57 -9.95 1.76
CA TRP A 268 -16.95 -8.74 2.31
C TRP A 268 -17.81 -8.12 3.43
N PRO A 269 -17.61 -8.46 4.71
CA PRO A 269 -18.42 -7.96 5.82
C PRO A 269 -17.99 -6.55 6.25
N GLY A 270 -18.93 -5.73 6.71
CA GLY A 270 -18.59 -4.42 7.28
C GLY A 270 -17.88 -3.50 6.27
N GLN A 271 -16.93 -2.72 6.78
CA GLN A 271 -16.06 -1.85 5.98
C GLN A 271 -15.19 -2.59 4.94
N ASP A 272 -15.13 -3.92 4.93
CA ASP A 272 -14.40 -4.66 3.90
C ASP A 272 -15.09 -4.59 2.53
N PHE A 273 -16.40 -4.31 2.49
CA PHE A 273 -17.10 -3.94 1.26
C PHE A 273 -16.98 -2.42 1.05
N ASN A 274 -16.04 -2.04 0.17
CA ASN A 274 -15.66 -0.65 0.00
C ASN A 274 -15.45 -0.24 -1.48
N ASN A 275 -15.64 1.04 -1.78
CA ASN A 275 -15.34 1.65 -3.07
C ASN A 275 -14.82 3.08 -2.83
N ASN A 276 -13.49 3.22 -2.83
CA ASN A 276 -12.81 4.48 -2.54
C ASN A 276 -13.18 5.63 -3.48
N ARG A 277 -13.70 5.39 -4.70
CA ARG A 277 -14.16 6.47 -5.60
C ARG A 277 -15.48 7.08 -5.12
N VAL A 278 -16.37 6.23 -4.61
CA VAL A 278 -17.70 6.63 -4.13
C VAL A 278 -17.66 7.14 -2.69
N MET A 279 -16.91 6.48 -1.82
CA MET A 279 -16.77 6.83 -0.40
C MET A 279 -15.46 6.25 0.15
N ASP A 280 -14.63 7.10 0.74
CA ASP A 280 -13.46 6.66 1.50
C ASP A 280 -13.90 6.08 2.86
N PHE A 281 -13.07 5.25 3.48
CA PHE A 281 -13.35 4.69 4.82
C PHE A 281 -13.61 5.82 5.81
N GLN A 282 -14.69 5.75 6.60
CA GLN A 282 -14.97 6.71 7.68
C GLN A 282 -15.20 5.97 9.00
N ASN A 283 -14.86 6.62 10.12
CA ASN A 283 -15.09 6.10 11.47
C ASN A 283 -14.66 4.62 11.65
N VAL A 284 -13.43 4.25 11.25
CA VAL A 284 -12.91 2.85 11.28
C VAL A 284 -13.02 2.18 12.68
N GLN A 285 -13.15 2.94 13.76
CA GLN A 285 -13.52 2.45 15.10
C GLN A 285 -14.84 1.67 15.13
N ASP A 286 -15.79 2.02 14.25
CA ASP A 286 -17.10 1.39 14.10
C ASP A 286 -17.19 0.73 12.71
N TRP A 287 -16.34 -0.28 12.52
CA TRP A 287 -16.27 -1.07 11.30
C TRP A 287 -17.56 -1.83 10.95
N LYS A 288 -18.57 -1.82 11.86
CA LYS A 288 -19.92 -2.38 11.69
C LYS A 288 -20.93 -1.45 11.03
N GLN A 289 -20.70 -0.13 11.00
CA GLN A 289 -21.77 0.84 10.67
C GLN A 289 -21.47 1.75 9.49
N ASN A 290 -20.22 1.82 9.00
CA ASN A 290 -19.83 2.67 7.87
C ASN A 290 -19.70 1.87 6.56
N GLU A 291 -20.83 1.42 6.03
CA GLU A 291 -20.90 0.58 4.83
C GLU A 291 -21.52 1.31 3.64
N LEU A 292 -20.96 1.10 2.45
CA LEU A 292 -21.67 1.35 1.19
C LEU A 292 -22.87 0.41 1.09
N ASN A 293 -23.98 0.90 0.53
CA ASN A 293 -25.17 0.05 0.38
C ASN A 293 -24.95 -0.97 -0.75
N LYS A 294 -24.73 -2.25 -0.38
CA LYS A 294 -24.54 -3.39 -1.30
C LYS A 294 -25.72 -3.63 -2.25
N GLU A 295 -26.90 -3.12 -1.91
CA GLU A 295 -28.09 -3.15 -2.78
C GLU A 295 -28.05 -2.18 -3.97
N ASP A 296 -27.06 -1.30 -3.99
CA ASP A 296 -27.21 0.06 -4.52
C ASP A 296 -25.92 0.60 -5.17
N SER A 297 -24.79 -0.06 -4.93
CA SER A 297 -23.43 0.22 -5.41
C SER A 297 -22.61 -1.07 -5.35
N GLY A 298 -21.68 -1.25 -6.30
CA GLY A 298 -20.64 -2.29 -6.19
C GLY A 298 -19.44 -1.83 -5.36
N ARG A 299 -18.67 -2.79 -4.82
CA ARG A 299 -17.31 -2.53 -4.33
C ARG A 299 -16.38 -2.17 -5.49
N MET A 300 -15.28 -1.50 -5.20
CA MET A 300 -14.16 -1.32 -6.14
C MET A 300 -13.24 -2.54 -6.01
N PRO A 301 -13.03 -3.33 -7.08
CA PRO A 301 -12.10 -4.45 -7.04
C PRO A 301 -10.65 -4.01 -6.79
N TRP A 302 -9.83 -4.94 -6.30
CA TRP A 302 -8.46 -4.69 -5.86
C TRP A 302 -7.52 -5.75 -6.43
N HIS A 303 -6.61 -5.32 -7.31
CA HIS A 303 -5.59 -6.19 -7.89
C HIS A 303 -4.20 -5.81 -7.41
N ASP A 304 -3.46 -6.79 -6.96
CA ASP A 304 -2.18 -6.60 -6.29
C ASP A 304 -1.29 -7.83 -6.47
N VAL A 305 0.01 -7.66 -6.22
CA VAL A 305 0.99 -8.74 -6.34
C VAL A 305 1.93 -8.73 -5.15
N ALA A 306 2.18 -9.92 -4.60
CA ALA A 306 3.04 -10.13 -3.46
C ALA A 306 3.92 -11.37 -3.65
N MET A 307 4.97 -11.49 -2.83
CA MET A 307 5.95 -12.57 -2.85
C MET A 307 6.02 -13.24 -1.49
N GLY A 308 6.04 -14.57 -1.48
CA GLY A 308 6.46 -15.38 -0.34
C GLY A 308 7.90 -15.84 -0.55
N VAL A 309 8.77 -15.61 0.43
CA VAL A 309 10.22 -15.84 0.34
C VAL A 309 10.66 -16.79 1.45
N VAL A 310 11.41 -17.82 1.09
CA VAL A 310 12.14 -18.72 2.01
C VAL A 310 13.58 -18.81 1.50
N GLY A 311 14.55 -18.31 2.28
CA GLY A 311 15.93 -18.19 1.82
C GLY A 311 16.72 -17.12 2.57
N PRO A 312 17.95 -16.78 2.13
CA PRO A 312 18.78 -15.80 2.82
C PRO A 312 18.16 -14.40 2.89
N CYS A 313 17.36 -13.98 1.89
CA CYS A 313 16.69 -12.68 1.89
C CYS A 313 15.69 -12.49 3.06
N VAL A 314 15.23 -13.55 3.71
CA VAL A 314 14.38 -13.45 4.92
C VAL A 314 15.13 -12.73 6.05
N TYR A 315 16.43 -12.96 6.18
CA TYR A 315 17.27 -12.27 7.16
C TYR A 315 17.46 -10.79 6.80
N ASP A 316 17.61 -10.44 5.52
CA ASP A 316 17.73 -9.05 5.06
C ASP A 316 16.46 -8.24 5.36
N ILE A 317 15.27 -8.81 5.09
CA ILE A 317 13.97 -8.20 5.42
C ILE A 317 13.82 -8.05 6.94
N ALA A 318 14.26 -9.04 7.72
CA ALA A 318 14.26 -8.96 9.17
C ALA A 318 15.26 -7.92 9.74
N GLU A 319 16.42 -7.75 9.10
CA GLU A 319 17.40 -6.74 9.46
C GLU A 319 16.85 -5.32 9.23
N HIS A 320 16.11 -5.10 8.13
CA HIS A 320 15.36 -3.86 7.90
C HIS A 320 14.34 -3.60 9.02
N PHE A 321 13.57 -4.60 9.43
CA PHE A 321 12.63 -4.48 10.55
C PHE A 321 13.31 -4.13 11.87
N VAL A 322 14.39 -4.83 12.22
CA VAL A 322 15.14 -4.61 13.47
C VAL A 322 15.71 -3.19 13.53
N LEU A 323 16.26 -2.69 12.41
CA LEU A 323 16.71 -1.30 12.29
C LEU A 323 15.56 -0.31 12.53
N ARG A 324 14.42 -0.49 11.84
CA ARG A 324 13.21 0.34 11.98
C ARG A 324 12.67 0.31 13.42
N TRP A 325 12.56 -0.87 14.02
CA TRP A 325 12.08 -1.05 15.40
C TRP A 325 12.97 -0.34 16.41
N ASN A 326 14.29 -0.54 16.33
CA ASN A 326 15.25 0.13 17.21
C ASN A 326 15.23 1.65 17.04
N PHE A 327 15.07 2.13 15.80
CA PHE A 327 14.90 3.55 15.51
C PHE A 327 13.63 4.13 16.16
N ILE A 328 12.46 3.50 15.95
CA ILE A 328 11.19 3.95 16.55
C ILE A 328 11.24 3.87 18.08
N LYS A 329 11.88 2.82 18.63
CA LYS A 329 12.15 2.73 20.07
C LYS A 329 13.03 3.86 20.56
N ARG A 330 14.10 4.23 19.85
CA ARG A 330 14.98 5.36 20.21
C ARG A 330 14.24 6.69 20.19
N ASP A 331 13.42 6.92 19.17
CA ASP A 331 12.78 8.21 18.95
C ASP A 331 11.61 8.45 19.92
N LYS A 332 10.71 7.45 20.02
CA LYS A 332 9.43 7.58 20.72
C LYS A 332 9.32 6.75 22.00
N TYR A 333 9.68 5.48 21.97
CA TYR A 333 9.46 4.52 23.08
C TYR A 333 10.70 4.28 23.96
N LYS A 334 11.61 5.27 24.03
CA LYS A 334 12.96 5.10 24.63
C LYS A 334 12.95 4.83 26.13
N ARG A 335 11.86 5.22 26.80
CA ARG A 335 11.64 5.07 28.25
C ARG A 335 10.49 4.11 28.58
N ASP A 336 9.97 3.41 27.59
CA ASP A 336 8.90 2.44 27.76
C ASP A 336 9.53 1.05 27.96
N GLU A 337 9.27 0.45 29.12
CA GLU A 337 9.79 -0.86 29.51
C GLU A 337 9.09 -2.02 28.79
N ARG A 338 7.92 -1.77 28.18
CA ARG A 338 7.13 -2.81 27.49
C ARG A 338 7.79 -3.32 26.21
N PHE A 339 8.66 -2.52 25.60
CA PHE A 339 9.30 -2.82 24.33
C PHE A 339 10.79 -3.12 24.53
N GLU A 340 11.32 -4.24 24.05
CA GLU A 340 12.77 -4.49 24.06
C GLU A 340 13.49 -3.72 22.95
N TRP A 341 14.80 -3.51 23.14
CA TRP A 341 15.72 -3.26 22.04
C TRP A 341 16.11 -4.60 21.39
N LEU A 342 16.09 -4.68 20.07
CA LEU A 342 16.38 -5.91 19.34
C LEU A 342 17.86 -5.93 18.92
N GLU A 343 18.60 -6.95 19.35
CA GLU A 343 19.89 -7.34 18.78
C GLU A 343 19.68 -8.38 17.68
N LEU A 344 20.59 -8.44 16.71
CA LEU A 344 20.52 -9.39 15.61
C LEU A 344 21.77 -10.29 15.60
N ARG A 345 21.58 -11.62 15.58
CA ARG A 345 22.68 -12.60 15.48
C ARG A 345 23.42 -12.40 14.17
N GLY A 346 24.72 -12.13 14.24
CA GLY A 346 25.53 -11.75 13.08
C GLY A 346 25.82 -10.24 12.99
N ARG A 347 25.06 -9.40 13.72
CA ARG A 347 25.30 -7.96 13.89
C ARG A 347 25.58 -7.60 15.36
N GLN A 348 26.45 -8.37 16.01
CA GLN A 348 26.90 -8.11 17.39
C GLN A 348 28.38 -7.72 17.39
N GLY A 349 28.81 -6.96 18.40
CA GLY A 349 30.19 -6.46 18.47
C GLY A 349 30.42 -5.32 17.49
N ASP A 350 31.41 -5.44 16.61
CA ASP A 350 31.80 -4.37 15.68
C ASP A 350 30.67 -3.97 14.71
N ASP A 351 29.68 -4.84 14.47
CA ASP A 351 28.50 -4.64 13.61
C ASP A 351 27.21 -4.24 14.34
N GLU A 352 27.28 -4.00 15.65
CA GLU A 352 26.11 -3.60 16.46
C GLU A 352 25.49 -2.26 16.02
N ASP A 353 26.33 -1.35 15.52
CA ASP A 353 25.95 -0.01 15.06
C ASP A 353 25.02 -0.04 13.84
N LEU A 354 25.19 -1.03 12.96
CA LEU A 354 24.43 -1.19 11.72
C LEU A 354 22.93 -1.34 11.94
N VAL A 355 22.52 -2.06 12.99
CA VAL A 355 21.11 -2.32 13.35
C VAL A 355 20.67 -1.58 14.62
N GLY A 356 21.64 -1.08 15.40
CA GLY A 356 21.46 -0.57 16.74
C GLY A 356 21.61 0.93 16.87
N VAL A 357 20.96 1.72 15.99
CA VAL A 357 21.04 3.19 15.93
C VAL A 357 21.00 3.83 17.33
N GLN A 358 22.19 4.23 17.81
CA GLN A 358 22.41 4.91 19.09
C GLN A 358 21.77 4.21 20.31
N ARG A 359 21.83 2.87 20.35
CA ARG A 359 21.30 2.08 21.46
C ARG A 359 22.00 2.41 22.79
N PRO A 360 21.26 2.63 23.89
CA PRO A 360 21.83 3.08 25.16
C PRO A 360 22.50 1.93 25.93
N THR A 361 23.73 2.12 26.40
CA THR A 361 24.46 1.14 27.23
C THR A 361 23.68 0.65 28.46
N HIS A 362 22.74 1.46 28.95
CA HIS A 362 21.78 1.11 30.00
C HIS A 362 20.36 1.23 29.43
N PRO A 363 19.79 0.15 28.84
CA PRO A 363 18.50 0.18 28.17
C PRO A 363 17.31 0.18 29.13
N VAL A 364 16.24 0.84 28.71
CA VAL A 364 14.90 0.66 29.27
C VAL A 364 14.15 -0.34 28.40
N GLY A 365 13.61 -1.40 29.00
CA GLY A 365 13.03 -2.57 28.30
C GLY A 365 14.02 -3.69 27.95
N GLY A 366 15.32 -3.55 28.29
CA GLY A 366 16.32 -4.60 28.06
C GLY A 366 16.74 -4.78 26.59
N TYR A 367 17.66 -5.72 26.37
CA TYR A 367 18.06 -6.20 25.04
C TYR A 367 17.54 -7.63 24.82
N GLN A 368 17.02 -7.90 23.63
CA GLN A 368 16.58 -9.22 23.20
C GLN A 368 17.32 -9.60 21.90
N LEU A 369 18.03 -10.71 21.91
CA LEU A 369 18.75 -11.22 20.75
C LEU A 369 17.81 -12.04 19.86
N HIS A 370 17.76 -11.67 18.58
CA HIS A 370 16.97 -12.30 17.52
C HIS A 370 17.85 -12.90 16.39
N PRO A 371 17.41 -14.00 15.74
CA PRO A 371 16.34 -14.89 16.19
C PRO A 371 16.59 -15.40 17.62
N LEU A 372 15.52 -15.72 18.35
CA LEU A 372 15.62 -16.23 19.71
C LEU A 372 16.36 -17.58 19.70
N SER A 373 16.06 -18.44 18.72
CA SER A 373 16.83 -19.66 18.45
C SER A 373 18.10 -19.39 17.59
N PRO A 374 19.07 -20.31 17.52
CA PRO A 374 20.31 -20.13 16.76
C PRO A 374 20.08 -20.07 15.24
N MET A 375 20.93 -19.34 14.52
CA MET A 375 20.83 -19.18 13.05
C MET A 375 20.90 -20.52 12.30
N GLU A 376 21.64 -21.48 12.85
CA GLU A 376 21.82 -22.83 12.30
C GLU A 376 20.50 -23.64 12.26
N THR A 377 19.48 -23.20 13.00
CA THR A 377 18.15 -23.84 13.00
C THR A 377 17.19 -23.25 11.96
N LYS A 378 17.55 -22.15 11.29
CA LYS A 378 16.66 -21.39 10.39
C LYS A 378 16.61 -21.89 8.95
N HIS A 379 17.35 -22.94 8.62
CA HIS A 379 17.27 -23.66 7.34
C HIS A 379 17.21 -22.74 6.09
N SER A 380 17.97 -21.64 6.10
CA SER A 380 17.85 -20.53 5.15
C SER A 380 18.72 -20.68 3.89
N GLU A 381 19.74 -21.54 3.91
CA GLU A 381 20.66 -21.70 2.77
C GLU A 381 20.07 -22.60 1.66
N ASN A 382 20.28 -22.20 0.40
CA ASN A 382 20.03 -22.99 -0.81
C ASN A 382 18.65 -23.67 -0.85
N ARG A 383 17.59 -22.89 -0.65
CA ARG A 383 16.19 -23.33 -0.61
C ARG A 383 15.45 -23.30 -1.94
N GLY A 384 15.90 -22.50 -2.90
CA GLY A 384 15.34 -22.45 -4.24
C GLY A 384 16.32 -21.90 -5.27
N THR A 385 15.81 -21.60 -6.46
CA THR A 385 16.63 -21.19 -7.61
C THR A 385 16.68 -19.69 -7.85
N VAL A 386 16.01 -18.87 -7.03
CA VAL A 386 15.95 -17.42 -7.23
C VAL A 386 17.17 -16.74 -6.61
N HIS A 387 17.94 -16.07 -7.46
CA HIS A 387 18.90 -15.06 -7.07
C HIS A 387 18.13 -13.77 -6.80
N ALA A 388 18.27 -13.18 -5.61
CA ALA A 388 17.47 -12.04 -5.21
C ALA A 388 18.28 -10.97 -4.45
N GLN A 389 17.79 -9.74 -4.44
CA GLN A 389 18.38 -8.65 -3.69
C GLN A 389 17.27 -7.76 -3.12
N VAL A 390 17.32 -7.50 -1.82
CA VAL A 390 16.43 -6.52 -1.16
C VAL A 390 16.92 -5.11 -1.48
N VAL A 391 16.00 -4.20 -1.78
CA VAL A 391 16.25 -2.79 -2.06
C VAL A 391 15.22 -1.94 -1.30
N ARG A 392 15.58 -0.72 -0.90
CA ARG A 392 14.69 0.15 -0.11
C ARG A 392 14.75 1.63 -0.49
N SER A 393 13.70 2.33 -0.10
CA SER A 393 13.69 3.76 0.11
C SER A 393 13.67 4.02 1.61
N SER A 394 14.69 4.68 2.15
CA SER A 394 14.75 4.99 3.59
C SER A 394 15.77 6.10 3.89
N ALA A 395 15.47 6.95 4.86
CA ALA A 395 16.29 8.09 5.29
C ALA A 395 16.16 8.38 6.80
N ASP A 396 16.83 9.43 7.31
CA ASP A 396 16.96 9.72 8.74
C ASP A 396 15.62 9.81 9.49
N TRP A 397 14.63 10.50 8.92
CA TRP A 397 13.30 10.61 9.55
C TRP A 397 12.66 9.24 9.80
N SER A 398 12.99 8.24 8.97
CA SER A 398 12.33 6.94 8.94
C SER A 398 13.12 5.82 9.64
N SER A 399 14.45 5.81 9.51
CA SER A 399 15.36 4.72 9.98
C SER A 399 16.58 5.25 10.74
N GLY A 400 16.85 6.55 10.76
CA GLY A 400 18.08 7.09 11.35
C GLY A 400 19.34 6.76 10.54
N ILE A 401 19.24 6.84 9.21
CA ILE A 401 20.31 6.53 8.24
C ILE A 401 20.41 7.64 7.19
N LEU A 402 21.57 7.81 6.56
CA LEU A 402 21.67 8.58 5.33
C LEU A 402 20.76 8.00 4.23
N THR A 403 20.23 8.85 3.36
CA THR A 403 19.25 8.48 2.34
C THR A 403 19.73 7.36 1.43
N GLU A 404 18.98 6.26 1.42
CA GLU A 404 19.08 5.17 0.45
C GLU A 404 17.87 5.22 -0.49
N HIS A 405 18.14 5.12 -1.80
CA HIS A 405 17.14 5.08 -2.88
C HIS A 405 17.45 3.92 -3.85
N SER A 406 17.88 2.77 -3.31
CA SER A 406 18.33 1.61 -4.08
C SER A 406 17.22 1.02 -4.96
N ILE A 407 15.95 1.26 -4.63
CA ILE A 407 14.79 0.97 -5.48
C ILE A 407 14.86 1.72 -6.82
N GLN A 408 15.03 3.05 -6.81
CA GLN A 408 15.07 3.85 -8.03
C GLN A 408 16.27 3.48 -8.91
N ASN A 409 17.40 3.15 -8.27
CA ASN A 409 18.59 2.65 -8.96
C ASN A 409 18.31 1.33 -9.67
N ALA A 410 17.64 0.38 -8.99
CA ALA A 410 17.23 -0.90 -9.57
C ALA A 410 16.26 -0.71 -10.76
N TYR A 411 15.15 0.00 -10.55
CA TYR A 411 14.19 0.31 -11.62
C TYR A 411 14.87 0.96 -12.83
N SER A 412 15.72 1.96 -12.60
CA SER A 412 16.38 2.72 -13.67
C SER A 412 17.40 1.88 -14.44
N ASP A 413 18.19 1.04 -13.77
CA ASP A 413 19.17 0.18 -14.44
C ASP A 413 18.48 -0.95 -15.22
N ILE A 414 17.56 -1.67 -14.58
CA ILE A 414 16.83 -2.81 -15.17
C ILE A 414 16.07 -2.37 -16.43
N ILE A 415 15.30 -1.28 -16.35
CA ILE A 415 14.56 -0.73 -17.51
C ILE A 415 15.53 -0.26 -18.59
N ARG A 416 16.60 0.48 -18.23
CA ARG A 416 17.58 0.96 -19.20
C ARG A 416 18.31 -0.19 -19.88
N ASN A 417 18.41 -1.38 -19.28
CA ASN A 417 19.10 -2.55 -19.83
C ASN A 417 18.17 -3.56 -20.54
N ALA A 418 16.85 -3.35 -20.56
CA ALA A 418 15.88 -4.22 -21.22
C ALA A 418 16.14 -4.43 -22.74
N GLN A 419 15.91 -5.66 -23.23
CA GLN A 419 16.24 -6.14 -24.58
C GLN A 419 15.03 -6.56 -25.42
N HIS A 420 13.86 -6.80 -24.83
CA HIS A 420 12.67 -7.28 -25.53
C HIS A 420 11.40 -6.56 -25.08
N TYR A 421 11.12 -6.53 -23.78
CA TYR A 421 9.99 -5.78 -23.25
C TYR A 421 10.15 -5.41 -21.77
N VAL A 422 9.39 -4.40 -21.37
CA VAL A 422 9.17 -3.98 -19.98
C VAL A 422 7.67 -4.09 -19.72
N TYR A 423 7.28 -4.78 -18.67
CA TYR A 423 5.90 -4.87 -18.19
C TYR A 423 5.82 -4.29 -16.78
N ILE A 424 4.89 -3.37 -16.55
CA ILE A 424 4.72 -2.68 -15.28
C ILE A 424 3.25 -2.71 -14.89
N GLU A 425 2.97 -3.13 -13.66
CA GLU A 425 1.70 -2.87 -12.98
C GLU A 425 2.04 -1.94 -11.80
N ASN A 426 1.46 -0.74 -11.78
CA ASN A 426 1.74 0.22 -10.71
C ASN A 426 0.53 1.08 -10.36
N GLN A 427 0.37 1.43 -9.09
CA GLN A 427 -0.69 2.32 -8.62
C GLN A 427 -0.55 3.75 -9.16
N PHE A 428 0.67 4.21 -9.43
CA PHE A 428 0.95 5.56 -9.94
C PHE A 428 1.95 5.51 -11.09
N PHE A 429 1.95 6.53 -11.95
CA PHE A 429 2.95 6.71 -12.99
C PHE A 429 3.38 8.19 -13.12
N ILE A 430 4.13 8.67 -12.13
CA ILE A 430 4.67 10.03 -12.07
C ILE A 430 6.20 9.96 -12.08
N THR A 431 6.81 10.44 -13.16
CA THR A 431 8.26 10.34 -13.36
C THR A 431 8.78 11.40 -14.33
N ALA A 432 10.06 11.75 -14.18
CA ALA A 432 10.73 12.74 -15.02
C ALA A 432 11.70 12.09 -16.02
N THR A 433 11.94 12.80 -17.11
CA THR A 433 13.03 12.57 -18.08
C THR A 433 14.25 13.47 -17.79
N GLY A 434 14.12 14.42 -16.86
CA GLY A 434 15.16 15.35 -16.42
C GLY A 434 14.59 16.53 -15.62
N ASP A 435 15.48 17.37 -15.07
CA ASP A 435 15.16 18.46 -14.13
C ASP A 435 14.12 19.49 -14.65
N GLN A 436 13.85 19.52 -15.96
CA GLN A 436 12.86 20.42 -16.55
C GLN A 436 11.40 20.04 -16.23
N GLN A 437 11.16 18.88 -15.61
CA GLN A 437 9.84 18.43 -15.13
C GLN A 437 9.62 18.65 -13.62
N ALA A 438 10.43 19.53 -13.00
CA ALA A 438 10.17 20.01 -11.64
C ALA A 438 8.68 20.39 -11.47
N PRO A 439 8.00 19.97 -10.38
CA PRO A 439 8.56 19.44 -9.13
C PRO A 439 9.11 18.01 -9.18
N VAL A 440 8.72 17.18 -10.17
CA VAL A 440 9.05 15.75 -10.25
C VAL A 440 10.55 15.54 -10.53
N ARG A 441 11.19 14.63 -9.80
CA ARG A 441 12.65 14.42 -9.78
C ARG A 441 13.11 13.02 -10.11
N ASN A 442 12.31 11.98 -9.82
CA ASN A 442 12.72 10.60 -10.10
C ASN A 442 12.90 10.39 -11.60
N THR A 443 14.00 9.74 -12.01
CA THR A 443 14.42 9.69 -13.42
C THR A 443 14.14 8.36 -14.13
N ILE A 444 13.16 7.61 -13.63
CA ILE A 444 12.75 6.32 -14.23
C ILE A 444 12.23 6.52 -15.66
N GLY A 445 11.49 7.61 -15.92
CA GLY A 445 11.07 8.02 -17.26
C GLY A 445 12.25 8.24 -18.21
N ARG A 446 13.38 8.76 -17.73
CA ARG A 446 14.63 8.87 -18.51
C ARG A 446 15.15 7.50 -18.93
N ALA A 447 15.16 6.52 -18.03
CA ALA A 447 15.57 5.15 -18.34
C ALA A 447 14.67 4.49 -19.40
N MET A 448 13.36 4.73 -19.35
CA MET A 448 12.41 4.24 -20.36
C MET A 448 12.66 4.87 -21.74
N VAL A 449 12.91 6.20 -21.80
CA VAL A 449 13.28 6.86 -23.06
C VAL A 449 14.60 6.32 -23.58
N ASP A 450 15.62 6.12 -22.74
CA ASP A 450 16.92 5.56 -23.15
C ASP A 450 16.76 4.17 -23.78
N ALA A 451 15.95 3.30 -23.17
CA ALA A 451 15.68 1.94 -23.67
C ALA A 451 14.97 1.96 -25.04
N VAL A 452 13.96 2.82 -25.22
CA VAL A 452 13.24 2.95 -26.49
C VAL A 452 14.10 3.58 -27.58
N LEU A 453 14.89 4.62 -27.27
CA LEU A 453 15.82 5.21 -28.25
C LEU A 453 16.90 4.20 -28.69
N ARG A 454 17.37 3.33 -27.78
CA ARG A 454 18.26 2.21 -28.14
C ARG A 454 17.55 1.22 -29.08
N ALA A 455 16.37 0.72 -28.69
CA ALA A 455 15.62 -0.25 -29.49
C ALA A 455 15.27 0.26 -30.90
N ALA A 456 14.83 1.52 -30.99
CA ALA A 456 14.51 2.18 -32.26
C ALA A 456 15.73 2.32 -33.17
N LYS A 457 16.89 2.67 -32.61
CA LYS A 457 18.18 2.73 -33.34
C LYS A 457 18.64 1.35 -33.83
N GLU A 458 18.36 0.31 -33.05
CA GLU A 458 18.63 -1.09 -33.37
C GLU A 458 17.61 -1.71 -34.34
N GLN A 459 16.49 -1.00 -34.62
CA GLN A 459 15.33 -1.51 -35.36
C GLN A 459 14.74 -2.80 -34.77
N ARG A 460 14.89 -2.98 -33.45
CA ARG A 460 14.45 -4.15 -32.70
C ARG A 460 13.02 -3.95 -32.19
N LYS A 461 12.19 -4.99 -32.28
CA LYS A 461 10.85 -5.00 -31.70
C LYS A 461 10.96 -4.87 -30.18
N PHE A 462 10.27 -3.90 -29.61
CA PHE A 462 10.36 -3.60 -28.19
C PHE A 462 9.05 -2.98 -27.70
N ARG A 463 8.55 -3.43 -26.54
CA ARG A 463 7.31 -2.94 -25.93
C ARG A 463 7.56 -2.52 -24.48
N ILE A 464 7.02 -1.37 -24.08
CA ILE A 464 6.82 -0.99 -22.69
C ILE A 464 5.30 -1.01 -22.47
N ILE A 465 4.85 -1.98 -21.69
CA ILE A 465 3.44 -2.27 -21.40
C ILE A 465 3.21 -1.86 -19.95
N ILE A 466 2.25 -0.96 -19.74
CA ILE A 466 2.01 -0.34 -18.44
C ILE A 466 0.52 -0.48 -18.11
N ILE A 467 0.20 -1.09 -16.97
CA ILE A 467 -1.15 -1.17 -16.42
C ILE A 467 -1.20 -0.32 -15.15
N ILE A 468 -2.10 0.66 -15.12
CA ILE A 468 -2.27 1.63 -14.03
C ILE A 468 -3.76 1.92 -13.80
N PRO A 469 -4.18 2.37 -12.60
CA PRO A 469 -5.55 2.82 -12.36
C PRO A 469 -5.99 3.89 -13.36
N ALA A 470 -7.27 3.85 -13.72
CA ALA A 470 -7.89 4.86 -14.57
C ALA A 470 -8.04 6.19 -13.78
N VAL A 471 -8.41 6.08 -12.51
CA VAL A 471 -8.43 7.20 -11.54
C VAL A 471 -7.67 6.79 -10.26
N PRO A 472 -6.82 7.65 -9.69
CA PRO A 472 -6.25 7.42 -8.36
C PRO A 472 -7.37 7.27 -7.31
N GLY A 473 -7.24 6.27 -6.42
CA GLY A 473 -8.32 5.83 -5.53
C GLY A 473 -8.60 6.77 -4.36
N PHE A 474 -9.20 7.93 -4.65
CA PHE A 474 -9.70 8.91 -3.68
C PHE A 474 -11.16 9.23 -3.94
N ALA A 475 -11.91 9.54 -2.88
CA ALA A 475 -13.35 9.75 -2.97
C ALA A 475 -13.74 11.11 -3.56
N GLY A 476 -14.81 11.10 -4.35
CA GLY A 476 -15.46 12.30 -4.87
C GLY A 476 -15.53 12.34 -6.39
N ASP A 477 -16.51 13.09 -6.90
CA ASP A 477 -16.66 13.32 -8.33
C ASP A 477 -15.49 14.18 -8.85
N LEU A 478 -14.86 13.78 -9.96
CA LEU A 478 -13.73 14.49 -10.55
C LEU A 478 -14.06 15.93 -10.99
N ARG A 479 -15.31 16.39 -10.92
CA ARG A 479 -15.73 17.79 -11.15
C ARG A 479 -15.73 18.64 -9.88
N GLU A 480 -15.74 18.03 -8.70
CA GLU A 480 -15.89 18.75 -7.43
C GLU A 480 -14.57 19.37 -6.95
N ASP A 481 -14.64 20.43 -6.13
CA ASP A 481 -13.48 21.05 -5.49
C ASP A 481 -12.72 20.08 -4.57
N GLY A 482 -13.41 19.07 -4.01
CA GLY A 482 -12.78 18.01 -3.22
C GLY A 482 -11.77 17.17 -4.01
N ALA A 483 -11.99 16.98 -5.31
CA ALA A 483 -11.16 16.12 -6.15
C ALA A 483 -9.95 16.83 -6.79
N ILE A 484 -9.59 18.06 -6.36
CA ILE A 484 -8.41 18.78 -6.86
C ILE A 484 -7.12 17.95 -6.70
N GLY A 485 -6.96 17.25 -5.57
CA GLY A 485 -5.81 16.37 -5.34
C GLY A 485 -5.72 15.22 -6.35
N THR A 486 -6.83 14.51 -6.57
CA THR A 486 -6.96 13.46 -7.59
C THR A 486 -6.62 13.98 -8.98
N ARG A 487 -7.16 15.15 -9.35
CA ARG A 487 -6.87 15.80 -10.64
C ARG A 487 -5.41 16.21 -10.78
N ALA A 488 -4.74 16.62 -9.70
CA ALA A 488 -3.32 16.97 -9.73
C ALA A 488 -2.43 15.75 -9.98
N ILE A 489 -2.71 14.62 -9.32
CA ILE A 489 -2.02 13.34 -9.55
C ILE A 489 -2.18 12.91 -11.02
N MET A 490 -3.41 12.95 -11.55
CA MET A 490 -3.68 12.63 -12.96
C MET A 490 -2.92 13.58 -13.91
N ASP A 491 -2.86 14.87 -13.62
CA ASP A 491 -2.15 15.85 -14.44
C ASP A 491 -0.63 15.61 -14.45
N TYR A 492 -0.01 15.31 -13.30
CA TYR A 492 1.41 14.89 -13.25
C TYR A 492 1.65 13.58 -13.99
N GLN A 493 0.74 12.62 -13.88
CA GLN A 493 0.80 11.37 -14.63
C GLN A 493 0.79 11.62 -16.15
N TYR A 494 -0.16 12.41 -16.66
CA TYR A 494 -0.20 12.74 -18.08
C TYR A 494 1.00 13.60 -18.52
N LYS A 495 1.54 14.49 -17.67
CA LYS A 495 2.80 15.25 -17.93
C LYS A 495 4.03 14.35 -17.98
N SER A 496 4.04 13.25 -17.22
CA SER A 496 5.09 12.23 -17.29
C SER A 496 5.00 11.47 -18.62
N ILE A 497 3.79 11.05 -19.00
CA ILE A 497 3.54 10.23 -20.20
C ILE A 497 3.66 11.05 -21.50
N CYS A 498 2.77 12.02 -21.73
CA CYS A 498 2.55 12.61 -23.06
C CYS A 498 2.21 14.10 -23.14
N ARG A 499 2.10 14.84 -22.03
CA ARG A 499 1.80 16.28 -22.04
C ARG A 499 3.06 17.12 -21.86
N GLY A 500 3.49 17.77 -22.95
CA GLY A 500 4.63 18.70 -22.97
C GLY A 500 5.92 18.09 -23.54
N GLU A 501 6.86 18.95 -23.97
CA GLU A 501 8.08 18.52 -24.67
C GLU A 501 9.04 17.67 -23.81
N HIS A 502 8.95 17.81 -22.48
CA HIS A 502 9.76 17.04 -21.53
C HIS A 502 9.13 15.72 -21.11
N SER A 503 7.86 15.44 -21.48
CA SER A 503 7.25 14.12 -21.26
C SER A 503 8.03 13.01 -21.96
N ILE A 504 7.83 11.75 -21.55
CA ILE A 504 8.42 10.57 -22.20
C ILE A 504 8.17 10.61 -23.71
N PHE A 505 6.91 10.87 -24.13
CA PHE A 505 6.58 10.95 -25.56
C PHE A 505 7.25 12.15 -26.22
N GLY A 506 7.29 13.32 -25.57
CA GLY A 506 7.96 14.51 -26.10
C GLY A 506 9.45 14.31 -26.36
N GLN A 507 10.16 13.65 -25.44
CA GLN A 507 11.58 13.33 -25.62
C GLN A 507 11.84 12.32 -26.75
N ILE A 508 10.93 11.36 -26.98
CA ILE A 508 11.05 10.38 -28.06
C ILE A 508 10.73 11.02 -29.42
N GLN A 509 9.67 11.82 -29.48
CA GLN A 509 9.26 12.57 -30.69
C GLN A 509 10.33 13.56 -31.15
N LYS A 510 11.08 14.15 -30.22
CA LYS A 510 12.22 15.04 -30.51
C LYS A 510 13.33 14.35 -31.34
N GLU A 511 13.52 13.04 -31.16
CA GLU A 511 14.45 12.23 -31.95
C GLU A 511 13.81 11.68 -33.26
N GLY A 512 12.61 12.13 -33.61
CA GLY A 512 11.88 11.72 -34.82
C GLY A 512 11.25 10.32 -34.74
N ILE A 513 11.12 9.77 -33.54
CA ILE A 513 10.54 8.44 -33.29
C ILE A 513 9.11 8.58 -32.80
N ASP A 514 8.24 7.67 -33.22
CA ASP A 514 6.85 7.58 -32.78
C ASP A 514 6.76 6.76 -31.48
N PRO A 515 6.45 7.36 -30.32
CA PRO A 515 6.41 6.66 -29.03
C PRO A 515 5.25 5.66 -28.95
N THR A 516 4.17 5.86 -29.71
CA THR A 516 2.96 5.00 -29.66
C THR A 516 3.19 3.59 -30.22
N LYS A 517 4.35 3.35 -30.84
CA LYS A 517 4.80 2.03 -31.30
C LYS A 517 5.54 1.22 -30.23
N TYR A 518 5.91 1.87 -29.13
CA TYR A 518 6.70 1.28 -28.06
C TYR A 518 5.96 1.30 -26.72
N PHE A 519 5.22 2.36 -26.41
CA PHE A 519 4.47 2.50 -25.16
C PHE A 519 3.00 2.15 -25.33
N PHE A 520 2.49 1.29 -24.45
CA PHE A 520 1.09 0.89 -24.42
C PHE A 520 0.59 0.96 -22.98
N PHE A 521 -0.42 1.80 -22.76
CA PHE A 521 -1.01 2.05 -21.46
C PHE A 521 -2.42 1.45 -21.39
N PHE A 522 -2.65 0.68 -20.34
CA PHE A 522 -3.91 0.00 -20.06
C PHE A 522 -4.36 0.30 -18.63
N ASN A 523 -5.63 0.06 -18.39
CA ASN A 523 -6.27 -0.03 -17.09
C ASN A 523 -7.07 -1.34 -17.04
N LEU A 524 -7.67 -1.64 -15.90
CA LEU A 524 -8.52 -2.80 -15.72
C LEU A 524 -9.93 -2.36 -15.26
N ARG A 525 -10.97 -3.06 -15.69
CA ARG A 525 -12.37 -2.75 -15.38
C ARG A 525 -13.23 -4.02 -15.45
N SER A 526 -14.12 -4.18 -14.50
CA SER A 526 -15.04 -5.32 -14.40
C SER A 526 -16.50 -4.85 -14.41
N TYR A 527 -17.43 -5.78 -14.63
CA TYR A 527 -18.87 -5.54 -14.59
C TYR A 527 -19.56 -6.60 -13.72
N ASP A 528 -20.72 -6.25 -13.18
CA ASP A 528 -21.51 -7.16 -12.36
C ASP A 528 -23.00 -6.77 -12.37
N ARG A 529 -23.83 -7.55 -11.68
CA ARG A 529 -25.27 -7.33 -11.57
C ARG A 529 -25.72 -7.45 -10.11
N LEU A 530 -26.26 -6.37 -9.57
CA LEU A 530 -26.82 -6.34 -8.21
C LEU A 530 -28.11 -7.17 -8.16
N ASN A 531 -28.11 -8.29 -7.44
CA ASN A 531 -29.26 -9.22 -7.40
C ASN A 531 -30.38 -8.74 -6.45
N LYS A 532 -30.86 -7.49 -6.59
CA LYS A 532 -32.02 -6.94 -5.87
C LYS A 532 -33.34 -7.39 -6.52
N THR A 533 -33.57 -8.70 -6.53
CA THR A 533 -34.70 -9.35 -7.21
C THR A 533 -36.06 -8.99 -6.58
N SER A 534 -37.15 -9.32 -7.27
CA SER A 534 -38.50 -9.16 -6.71
C SER A 534 -38.74 -10.00 -5.45
N GLU A 535 -38.05 -11.14 -5.30
CA GLU A 535 -38.22 -12.01 -4.15
C GLU A 535 -37.46 -11.49 -2.93
N VAL A 536 -36.27 -10.88 -3.10
CA VAL A 536 -35.61 -10.16 -2.00
C VAL A 536 -36.52 -9.05 -1.46
N LYS A 537 -37.11 -8.23 -2.35
CA LYS A 537 -38.06 -7.16 -1.97
C LYS A 537 -39.28 -7.71 -1.19
N LYS A 538 -39.84 -8.85 -1.59
CA LYS A 538 -40.92 -9.53 -0.84
C LYS A 538 -40.47 -10.07 0.52
N ARG A 539 -39.24 -10.59 0.62
CA ARG A 539 -38.67 -11.09 1.88
C ARG A 539 -38.41 -9.95 2.87
N GLU A 540 -37.98 -8.78 2.39
CA GLU A 540 -37.90 -7.54 3.18
C GLU A 540 -39.29 -7.16 3.75
N GLU A 541 -40.32 -7.10 2.88
CA GLU A 541 -41.70 -6.81 3.30
C GLU A 541 -42.25 -7.82 4.31
N ALA A 542 -41.98 -9.11 4.12
CA ALA A 542 -42.44 -10.19 5.00
C ALA A 542 -41.70 -10.23 6.34
N ALA A 543 -40.40 -9.94 6.36
CA ALA A 543 -39.60 -9.87 7.58
C ALA A 543 -39.81 -8.57 8.36
N GLY A 544 -40.23 -7.49 7.69
CA GLY A 544 -40.34 -6.15 8.26
C GLY A 544 -38.98 -5.48 8.49
N LEU A 545 -37.96 -5.87 7.72
CA LEU A 545 -36.61 -5.31 7.71
C LEU A 545 -36.18 -5.00 6.28
N GLN A 546 -35.24 -4.06 6.13
CA GLN A 546 -34.51 -3.92 4.87
C GLN A 546 -33.35 -4.92 4.82
N TYR A 547 -32.93 -5.33 3.63
CA TYR A 547 -31.82 -6.25 3.43
C TYR A 547 -30.56 -5.74 4.15
N ARG A 548 -30.24 -4.45 4.03
CA ARG A 548 -29.17 -3.77 4.77
C ARG A 548 -29.19 -3.98 6.29
N ASP A 549 -30.36 -4.05 6.94
CA ASP A 549 -30.43 -4.32 8.38
C ASP A 549 -30.06 -5.78 8.72
N VAL A 550 -30.34 -6.71 7.80
CA VAL A 550 -29.94 -8.12 7.90
C VAL A 550 -28.43 -8.27 7.66
N GLN A 551 -27.85 -7.52 6.71
CA GLN A 551 -26.39 -7.49 6.48
C GLN A 551 -25.64 -6.94 7.70
N ARG A 552 -26.09 -5.81 8.26
CA ARG A 552 -25.50 -5.26 9.47
C ARG A 552 -25.62 -6.21 10.66
N ALA A 553 -26.74 -6.95 10.79
CA ALA A 553 -26.89 -7.98 11.82
C ALA A 553 -25.90 -9.15 11.61
N GLN A 554 -25.64 -9.55 10.37
CA GLN A 554 -24.62 -10.54 10.03
C GLN A 554 -23.21 -10.05 10.36
N ALA A 555 -22.84 -8.81 9.99
CA ALA A 555 -21.57 -8.20 10.36
C ALA A 555 -21.43 -8.04 11.89
N GLU A 556 -22.52 -7.70 12.58
CA GLU A 556 -22.60 -7.65 14.04
C GLU A 556 -22.32 -9.02 14.68
N GLU A 557 -22.79 -10.12 14.07
CA GLU A 557 -22.59 -11.52 14.48
C GLU A 557 -21.16 -12.00 14.23
N VAL A 558 -20.73 -12.12 12.96
CA VAL A 558 -19.47 -12.81 12.60
C VAL A 558 -18.23 -12.09 13.09
N MET A 559 -18.33 -10.79 13.37
CA MET A 559 -17.22 -9.99 13.88
C MET A 559 -17.42 -9.52 15.33
N GLY A 560 -18.53 -9.90 15.96
CA GLY A 560 -18.95 -9.40 17.27
C GLY A 560 -17.99 -9.67 18.43
N GLU A 561 -17.19 -10.74 18.36
CA GLU A 561 -16.26 -11.16 19.42
C GLU A 561 -14.96 -10.34 19.51
N GLY A 562 -14.88 -9.19 18.81
CA GLY A 562 -13.78 -8.22 18.96
C GLY A 562 -13.81 -7.47 20.30
N ILE A 563 -12.66 -6.99 20.76
CA ILE A 563 -12.55 -6.28 22.05
C ILE A 563 -13.23 -4.91 21.96
N HIS A 564 -14.41 -4.79 22.56
CA HIS A 564 -15.18 -3.55 22.61
C HIS A 564 -14.43 -2.41 23.32
N GLY A 565 -13.95 -1.43 22.56
CA GLY A 565 -13.77 -0.04 23.00
C GLY A 565 -13.01 0.16 24.32
N THR A 566 -11.98 -0.63 24.58
CA THR A 566 -11.24 -0.56 25.84
C THR A 566 -10.40 0.70 25.93
N ILE A 567 -10.81 1.63 26.79
CA ILE A 567 -9.91 2.57 27.45
C ILE A 567 -8.88 1.75 28.25
N ASP A 568 -7.61 2.15 28.22
CA ASP A 568 -6.51 1.49 28.95
C ASP A 568 -6.93 1.04 30.36
N ALA A 569 -6.61 -0.22 30.71
CA ALA A 569 -6.74 -0.72 32.07
C ALA A 569 -5.93 0.11 33.10
N GLU A 570 -4.92 0.87 32.64
CA GLU A 570 -4.13 1.81 33.43
C GLU A 570 -4.45 3.30 33.16
N GLY A 571 -5.54 3.63 32.45
CA GLY A 571 -6.01 5.02 32.27
C GLY A 571 -4.99 5.97 31.61
N GLY A 572 -4.08 5.42 30.80
CA GLY A 572 -2.81 6.01 30.41
C GLY A 572 -2.79 6.71 29.05
N HIS A 573 -3.73 7.62 28.78
CA HIS A 573 -3.66 8.51 27.60
C HIS A 573 -2.23 9.01 27.38
N ASP A 574 -1.68 8.78 26.17
CA ASP A 574 -0.25 8.97 25.81
C ASP A 574 0.36 10.23 26.46
N SER A 575 0.97 10.04 27.64
CA SER A 575 1.30 11.13 28.58
C SER A 575 2.58 11.89 28.20
N HIS A 576 3.10 11.61 27.00
CA HIS A 576 4.21 12.34 26.38
C HIS A 576 3.75 13.58 25.59
N MET A 577 2.43 13.80 25.48
CA MET A 577 1.87 15.07 25.01
C MET A 577 2.23 16.22 25.98
N GLY A 578 2.64 17.36 25.41
CA GLY A 578 3.03 18.55 26.16
C GLY A 578 1.93 19.05 27.12
N ARG A 579 2.34 19.75 28.20
CA ARG A 579 1.44 20.20 29.27
C ARG A 579 0.16 20.88 28.74
N ARG A 580 -0.97 20.46 29.32
CA ARG A 580 -2.38 20.82 29.07
C ARG A 580 -2.76 22.32 29.27
N GLY A 581 -1.87 23.26 28.94
CA GLY A 581 -1.98 24.68 29.31
C GLY A 581 -2.19 25.69 28.18
N GLU A 582 -1.94 25.34 26.91
CA GLU A 582 -1.87 26.30 25.80
C GLU A 582 -2.73 25.94 24.57
N GLN A 583 -3.90 25.34 24.78
CA GLN A 583 -4.98 25.39 23.77
C GLN A 583 -6.03 26.43 24.18
N GLY A 584 -5.90 27.62 23.60
CA GLY A 584 -6.88 28.68 23.74
C GLY A 584 -8.21 28.30 23.10
N LYS A 585 -9.31 28.72 23.73
CA LYS A 585 -10.70 28.50 23.29
C LYS A 585 -10.88 28.73 21.78
N GLN A 586 -11.00 27.67 21.00
CA GLN A 586 -11.48 27.79 19.62
C GLN A 586 -12.95 28.22 19.62
N ARG A 587 -13.28 29.09 18.66
CA ARG A 587 -14.60 29.70 18.54
C ARG A 587 -15.57 28.74 17.87
N HIS A 588 -16.83 28.78 18.30
CA HIS A 588 -17.95 28.27 17.51
C HIS A 588 -17.87 28.81 16.08
N THR A 589 -17.84 27.90 15.11
CA THR A 589 -18.31 28.15 13.74
C THR A 589 -19.50 27.22 13.50
N ALA A 590 -20.44 27.67 12.66
CA ALA A 590 -21.78 27.11 12.63
C ALA A 590 -21.87 25.89 11.70
N ASN A 591 -22.21 24.74 12.28
CA ASN A 591 -22.95 23.64 11.64
C ASN A 591 -23.71 22.92 12.76
N GLY A 592 -24.96 23.32 12.97
CA GLY A 592 -25.75 23.03 14.19
C GLY A 592 -26.69 21.83 14.10
N GLU A 593 -26.49 20.91 13.14
CA GLU A 593 -27.45 19.83 12.83
C GLU A 593 -26.80 18.42 12.83
N LEU A 594 -25.60 18.27 13.41
CA LEU A 594 -24.85 17.00 13.46
C LEU A 594 -24.70 16.40 14.87
N GLN A 595 -25.44 16.90 15.87
CA GLN A 595 -25.29 16.47 17.27
C GLN A 595 -26.37 15.49 17.78
N ASP A 596 -27.48 15.30 17.04
CA ASP A 596 -28.62 14.48 17.52
C ASP A 596 -28.53 12.98 17.13
N ASN A 597 -27.56 12.58 16.29
CA ASN A 597 -27.38 11.17 15.88
C ASN A 597 -26.36 10.39 16.74
N VAL A 598 -25.88 10.95 17.86
CA VAL A 598 -24.74 10.41 18.64
C VAL A 598 -25.18 9.61 19.90
N GLU A 599 -26.49 9.44 20.14
CA GLU A 599 -27.03 8.67 21.28
C GLU A 599 -27.61 7.28 20.91
N GLU A 600 -27.54 6.81 19.66
CA GLU A 600 -27.91 5.42 19.29
C GLU A 600 -26.78 4.39 19.50
N ALA A 601 -26.15 4.42 20.68
CA ALA A 601 -25.52 3.21 21.22
C ALA A 601 -26.65 2.24 21.60
N ARG A 602 -27.08 1.42 20.63
CA ARG A 602 -28.27 0.57 20.70
C ARG A 602 -28.29 -0.36 21.91
N ARG A 603 -29.50 -0.64 22.41
CA ARG A 603 -29.67 -1.43 23.63
C ARG A 603 -29.41 -2.92 23.32
N PRO A 604 -29.03 -3.74 24.31
CA PRO A 604 -28.91 -5.19 24.12
C PRO A 604 -30.18 -5.83 23.52
N ASP A 605 -31.35 -5.27 23.82
CA ASP A 605 -32.65 -5.67 23.26
C ASP A 605 -32.74 -5.53 21.74
N ASP A 606 -32.06 -4.53 21.15
CA ASP A 606 -32.09 -4.25 19.71
C ASP A 606 -31.23 -5.24 18.92
N VAL A 607 -30.08 -5.66 19.48
CA VAL A 607 -29.22 -6.70 18.87
C VAL A 607 -29.97 -8.03 18.84
N VAL A 608 -30.59 -8.44 19.94
CA VAL A 608 -31.39 -9.68 20.00
C VAL A 608 -32.55 -9.63 18.99
N LYS A 609 -33.21 -8.47 18.87
CA LYS A 609 -34.29 -8.26 17.90
C LYS A 609 -33.81 -8.34 16.44
N ASN A 610 -32.64 -7.78 16.12
CA ASN A 610 -32.04 -7.85 14.79
C ASN A 610 -31.63 -9.29 14.44
N MET A 611 -31.03 -10.02 15.39
CA MET A 611 -30.66 -11.43 15.23
C MET A 611 -31.88 -12.35 15.01
N ASP A 612 -32.96 -12.16 15.77
CA ASP A 612 -34.21 -12.91 15.57
C ASP A 612 -34.94 -12.52 14.28
N ALA A 613 -34.65 -11.37 13.69
CA ALA A 613 -35.18 -10.94 12.40
C ALA A 613 -34.32 -11.43 11.23
N LYS A 614 -32.98 -11.45 11.35
CA LYS A 614 -32.06 -12.17 10.45
C LYS A 614 -32.50 -13.64 10.31
N ARG A 615 -32.70 -14.35 11.42
CA ARG A 615 -33.19 -15.74 11.43
C ARG A 615 -34.51 -15.94 10.68
N LYS A 616 -35.41 -14.93 10.69
CA LYS A 616 -36.68 -15.00 9.94
C LYS A 616 -36.47 -14.78 8.43
N PHE A 617 -35.55 -13.89 8.07
CA PHE A 617 -35.17 -13.65 6.68
C PHE A 617 -34.52 -14.91 6.08
N GLU A 618 -33.61 -15.55 6.81
CA GLU A 618 -32.94 -16.80 6.41
C GLU A 618 -33.91 -17.99 6.37
N ALA A 619 -34.75 -18.18 7.40
CA ALA A 619 -35.75 -19.26 7.40
C ALA A 619 -36.81 -19.09 6.29
N ALA A 620 -37.04 -17.86 5.80
CA ALA A 620 -37.88 -17.62 4.62
C ALA A 620 -37.19 -18.04 3.32
N ALA A 621 -35.86 -17.95 3.23
CA ALA A 621 -35.08 -18.47 2.10
C ALA A 621 -35.03 -20.00 2.09
N GLU A 622 -34.88 -20.66 3.25
CA GLU A 622 -34.89 -22.13 3.36
C GLU A 622 -36.24 -22.78 3.01
N GLY A 623 -37.36 -22.07 3.22
CA GLY A 623 -38.72 -22.55 2.97
C GLY A 623 -39.08 -22.72 1.49
N GLU A 624 -38.39 -22.01 0.60
CA GLU A 624 -38.58 -22.05 -0.86
C GLU A 624 -37.55 -22.95 -1.53
N ALA A 625 -37.51 -24.22 -1.12
CA ALA A 625 -36.51 -25.18 -1.57
C ALA A 625 -36.47 -25.36 -3.10
N SER A 626 -35.32 -25.04 -3.69
CA SER A 626 -34.88 -25.37 -5.05
C SER A 626 -35.67 -24.72 -6.21
N ARG A 627 -35.20 -23.54 -6.63
CA ARG A 627 -34.81 -23.20 -8.02
C ARG A 627 -34.54 -21.69 -8.15
N ASN A 628 -33.27 -21.33 -8.19
CA ASN A 628 -32.71 -20.37 -9.14
C ASN A 628 -31.18 -20.38 -8.97
N ASP A 629 -30.44 -20.70 -10.04
CA ASP A 629 -28.96 -20.72 -10.06
C ASP A 629 -28.38 -19.28 -10.15
N LEU A 630 -28.90 -18.39 -9.31
CA LEU A 630 -28.52 -16.97 -9.25
C LEU A 630 -27.30 -16.82 -8.35
N ALA A 631 -26.11 -16.87 -8.96
CA ALA A 631 -24.88 -16.50 -8.28
C ALA A 631 -24.93 -15.02 -7.83
N ALA A 632 -24.42 -14.75 -6.63
CA ALA A 632 -24.36 -13.40 -6.04
C ALA A 632 -23.60 -12.37 -6.90
N THR A 633 -22.70 -12.86 -7.77
CA THR A 633 -21.95 -12.12 -8.78
C THR A 633 -21.99 -12.85 -10.13
N VAL A 634 -22.04 -12.08 -11.22
CA VAL A 634 -21.87 -12.57 -12.60
C VAL A 634 -20.50 -12.23 -13.20
N ALA A 635 -19.61 -11.59 -12.44
CA ALA A 635 -18.29 -11.16 -12.93
C ALA A 635 -17.42 -12.33 -13.45
N HIS A 636 -17.63 -13.53 -12.90
CA HIS A 636 -16.99 -14.77 -13.37
C HIS A 636 -17.22 -15.06 -14.87
N HIS A 637 -18.30 -14.56 -15.48
CA HIS A 637 -18.55 -14.71 -16.92
C HIS A 637 -17.53 -13.98 -17.81
N ALA A 638 -16.69 -13.08 -17.27
CA ALA A 638 -15.54 -12.51 -17.99
C ALA A 638 -14.39 -13.54 -18.18
N MET A 639 -14.37 -14.61 -17.38
CA MET A 639 -13.29 -15.59 -17.27
C MET A 639 -13.49 -16.82 -18.19
N ALA A 640 -12.49 -17.70 -18.24
CA ALA A 640 -12.50 -18.88 -19.09
C ALA A 640 -13.42 -19.99 -18.57
N GLY A 641 -13.88 -20.83 -19.51
CA GLY A 641 -14.78 -21.95 -19.22
C GLY A 641 -16.24 -21.56 -18.90
N GLN A 642 -16.54 -20.26 -18.78
CA GLN A 642 -17.87 -19.78 -18.44
C GLN A 642 -18.74 -19.52 -19.68
N GLY A 643 -20.05 -19.74 -19.53
CA GLY A 643 -21.04 -19.44 -20.55
C GLY A 643 -21.20 -17.92 -20.81
N PRO A 644 -22.02 -17.52 -21.80
CA PRO A 644 -22.39 -16.13 -21.97
C PRO A 644 -23.23 -15.64 -20.78
N VAL A 645 -23.05 -14.37 -20.38
CA VAL A 645 -23.83 -13.80 -19.27
C VAL A 645 -25.31 -13.60 -19.66
N SER A 646 -25.61 -13.53 -20.97
CA SER A 646 -26.98 -13.49 -21.48
C SER A 646 -27.82 -14.75 -21.18
N GLU A 647 -27.19 -15.88 -20.85
CA GLU A 647 -27.88 -17.12 -20.43
C GLU A 647 -28.22 -17.14 -18.93
N VAL A 648 -27.68 -16.20 -18.13
CA VAL A 648 -27.96 -16.13 -16.68
C VAL A 648 -29.40 -15.70 -16.43
N ALA A 649 -30.10 -16.42 -15.55
CA ALA A 649 -31.46 -16.07 -15.16
C ALA A 649 -31.53 -14.65 -14.54
N TRP A 650 -32.69 -14.01 -14.63
CA TRP A 650 -33.07 -12.86 -13.82
C TRP A 650 -34.44 -13.14 -13.22
N GLU A 651 -34.65 -12.70 -11.98
CA GLU A 651 -35.86 -12.99 -11.21
C GLU A 651 -36.63 -11.69 -10.94
N GLY A 652 -37.78 -11.58 -11.61
CA GLY A 652 -38.64 -10.40 -11.54
C GLY A 652 -39.04 -9.94 -12.94
N ASP A 653 -39.23 -8.63 -13.08
CA ASP A 653 -39.46 -7.98 -14.37
C ASP A 653 -38.11 -7.87 -15.12
N GLU A 654 -38.04 -8.37 -16.35
CA GLU A 654 -36.84 -8.25 -17.20
C GLU A 654 -36.48 -6.78 -17.47
N GLU A 655 -37.47 -5.88 -17.56
CA GLU A 655 -37.18 -4.44 -17.74
C GLU A 655 -36.55 -3.78 -16.49
N ASP A 656 -36.70 -4.37 -15.30
CA ASP A 656 -36.04 -3.90 -14.07
C ASP A 656 -34.54 -4.27 -14.04
N GLU A 657 -34.11 -5.31 -14.77
CA GLU A 657 -32.70 -5.77 -14.77
C GLU A 657 -31.72 -4.66 -15.18
N VAL A 658 -32.11 -3.79 -16.11
CA VAL A 658 -31.27 -2.69 -16.62
C VAL A 658 -30.84 -1.72 -15.53
N ASN A 659 -31.62 -1.59 -14.44
CA ASN A 659 -31.27 -0.75 -13.30
C ASN A 659 -30.12 -1.32 -12.46
N HIS A 660 -29.88 -2.63 -12.54
CA HIS A 660 -29.04 -3.41 -11.62
C HIS A 660 -27.65 -3.77 -12.17
N TRP A 661 -27.43 -3.58 -13.47
CA TRP A 661 -26.11 -3.70 -14.09
C TRP A 661 -25.18 -2.57 -13.63
N ILE A 662 -23.99 -2.94 -13.17
CA ILE A 662 -22.95 -2.04 -12.68
C ILE A 662 -21.59 -2.36 -13.32
N GLN A 663 -20.70 -1.36 -13.32
CA GLN A 663 -19.28 -1.50 -13.61
C GLN A 663 -18.47 -0.61 -12.67
N GLU A 664 -17.22 -0.99 -12.43
CA GLU A 664 -16.24 -0.17 -11.73
C GLU A 664 -14.82 -0.47 -12.25
N GLU A 665 -13.91 0.49 -12.13
CA GLU A 665 -12.50 0.20 -12.37
C GLU A 665 -11.97 -0.80 -11.34
N LEU A 666 -11.14 -1.72 -11.82
CA LEU A 666 -10.43 -2.66 -11.00
C LEU A 666 -9.14 -1.95 -10.58
N TYR A 667 -8.95 -1.73 -9.28
CA TYR A 667 -7.91 -0.86 -8.77
C TYR A 667 -6.57 -1.60 -8.73
N ILE A 668 -5.69 -1.25 -9.68
CA ILE A 668 -4.33 -1.79 -9.75
C ILE A 668 -3.50 -1.16 -8.63
N HIS A 669 -3.37 -1.89 -7.53
CA HIS A 669 -2.52 -1.53 -6.41
C HIS A 669 -1.15 -2.22 -6.44
N ALA A 670 -0.93 -3.22 -7.32
CA ALA A 670 0.37 -3.83 -7.54
C ALA A 670 1.51 -2.80 -7.69
N LYS A 671 2.72 -3.18 -7.30
CA LYS A 671 3.96 -2.42 -7.58
C LYS A 671 5.01 -3.35 -8.17
N LEU A 672 4.76 -3.75 -9.42
CA LEU A 672 5.44 -4.83 -10.11
C LEU A 672 6.16 -4.32 -11.38
N LEU A 673 7.38 -4.79 -11.59
CA LEU A 673 8.13 -4.66 -12.82
C LEU A 673 8.59 -6.05 -13.27
N ILE A 674 8.30 -6.43 -14.52
CA ILE A 674 8.85 -7.63 -15.16
C ILE A 674 9.59 -7.22 -16.43
N VAL A 675 10.83 -7.68 -16.59
CA VAL A 675 11.66 -7.40 -17.78
C VAL A 675 12.15 -8.70 -18.42
N ASP A 676 11.95 -8.78 -19.74
CA ASP A 676 12.43 -9.84 -20.63
C ASP A 676 12.15 -11.29 -20.17
N ASP A 677 11.05 -11.55 -19.46
CA ASP A 677 10.75 -12.85 -18.81
C ASP A 677 11.92 -13.37 -17.95
N ARG A 678 12.73 -12.48 -17.34
CA ARG A 678 13.95 -12.84 -16.61
C ARG A 678 14.12 -12.19 -15.25
N ILE A 679 13.73 -10.93 -15.13
CA ILE A 679 13.89 -10.10 -13.92
C ILE A 679 12.50 -9.69 -13.45
N VAL A 680 12.25 -9.80 -12.15
CA VAL A 680 11.07 -9.25 -11.48
C VAL A 680 11.52 -8.29 -10.37
N VAL A 681 10.84 -7.15 -10.22
CA VAL A 681 10.90 -6.33 -9.00
C VAL A 681 9.50 -6.24 -8.44
N CYS A 682 9.33 -6.58 -7.16
CA CYS A 682 8.04 -6.55 -6.46
C CYS A 682 8.22 -5.97 -5.06
N GLY A 683 7.22 -5.24 -4.56
CA GLY A 683 7.24 -4.66 -3.22
C GLY A 683 6.17 -3.60 -3.04
N SER A 684 6.50 -2.55 -2.28
CA SER A 684 5.59 -1.47 -1.89
C SER A 684 5.73 -0.18 -2.71
N SER A 685 6.82 -0.06 -3.48
CA SER A 685 7.25 1.21 -4.09
C SER A 685 6.48 1.61 -5.36
N ASN A 686 5.75 2.71 -5.28
CA ASN A 686 5.06 3.29 -6.42
C ASN A 686 6.03 4.00 -7.38
N LEU A 687 5.63 4.21 -8.63
CA LEU A 687 6.37 5.08 -9.56
C LEU A 687 5.94 6.53 -9.34
N ASN A 688 6.47 7.14 -8.29
CA ASN A 688 6.31 8.55 -7.91
C ASN A 688 7.53 9.01 -7.08
N ASP A 689 7.71 10.32 -6.91
CA ASP A 689 8.81 10.87 -6.10
C ASP A 689 8.70 10.44 -4.62
N ARG A 690 7.46 10.29 -4.12
CA ARG A 690 7.17 9.84 -2.76
C ARG A 690 7.80 8.48 -2.41
N SER A 691 7.76 7.51 -3.32
CA SER A 691 8.34 6.18 -3.11
C SER A 691 9.78 6.05 -3.63
N GLN A 692 10.19 6.85 -4.62
CA GLN A 692 11.46 6.62 -5.35
C GLN A 692 12.65 7.46 -4.87
N LEU A 693 12.44 8.58 -4.15
CA LEU A 693 13.55 9.47 -3.76
C LEU A 693 14.31 9.05 -2.49
N GLY A 694 13.82 8.05 -1.75
CA GLY A 694 14.46 7.55 -0.52
C GLY A 694 14.21 8.42 0.73
N TYR A 695 14.02 9.72 0.56
CA TYR A 695 13.84 10.69 1.66
C TYR A 695 12.39 11.15 1.90
N HIS A 696 11.43 10.59 1.15
CA HIS A 696 9.99 10.76 1.35
C HIS A 696 9.43 9.53 2.09
N ASP A 697 8.46 8.80 1.55
CA ASP A 697 7.96 7.57 2.18
C ASP A 697 9.05 6.50 2.24
N SER A 698 8.98 5.65 3.26
CA SER A 698 9.83 4.47 3.30
C SER A 698 9.16 3.27 2.66
N GLU A 699 9.96 2.52 1.89
CA GLU A 699 9.51 1.45 1.01
C GLU A 699 10.51 0.30 1.07
N LEU A 700 10.01 -0.92 0.82
CA LEU A 700 10.84 -2.12 0.65
C LEU A 700 10.41 -2.85 -0.63
N SER A 701 11.37 -3.38 -1.38
CA SER A 701 11.13 -4.18 -2.59
C SER A 701 12.23 -5.24 -2.76
N ILE A 702 11.95 -6.28 -3.53
CA ILE A 702 12.88 -7.36 -3.84
C ILE A 702 13.05 -7.48 -5.35
N VAL A 703 14.31 -7.44 -5.81
CA VAL A 703 14.72 -7.72 -7.19
C VAL A 703 15.03 -9.21 -7.29
N MET A 704 14.52 -9.89 -8.31
CA MET A 704 14.52 -11.35 -8.40
C MET A 704 14.87 -11.82 -9.82
N GLU A 705 15.82 -12.75 -9.91
CA GLU A 705 16.28 -13.37 -11.14
C GLU A 705 16.35 -14.89 -10.95
N ASP A 706 15.53 -15.64 -11.69
CA ASP A 706 15.51 -17.10 -11.52
C ASP A 706 16.68 -17.78 -12.26
N THR A 707 17.53 -18.49 -11.53
CA THR A 707 18.59 -19.32 -12.13
C THR A 707 18.03 -20.56 -12.83
N ARG A 708 16.80 -20.98 -12.49
CA ARG A 708 16.04 -21.97 -13.27
C ARG A 708 15.57 -21.33 -14.57
N ARG A 709 16.31 -21.58 -15.64
CA ARG A 709 15.91 -21.20 -17.00
C ARG A 709 15.15 -22.34 -17.69
N PHE A 710 14.27 -21.98 -18.63
CA PHE A 710 13.57 -22.93 -19.49
C PHE A 710 13.31 -22.34 -20.88
N GLY A 711 13.12 -23.23 -21.86
CA GLY A 711 12.82 -22.87 -23.24
C GLY A 711 11.45 -22.22 -23.38
N SER A 712 11.45 -21.02 -23.94
CA SER A 712 10.31 -20.16 -24.28
C SER A 712 10.51 -19.61 -25.70
N SER A 713 9.65 -18.67 -26.12
CA SER A 713 9.79 -17.93 -27.37
C SER A 713 9.78 -16.42 -27.11
N MET A 714 10.47 -15.64 -27.94
CA MET A 714 10.55 -14.19 -27.87
C MET A 714 10.73 -13.62 -29.29
N ASP A 715 9.76 -12.85 -29.79
CA ASP A 715 9.66 -12.38 -31.18
C ASP A 715 9.84 -13.52 -32.22
N GLY A 716 9.16 -14.63 -31.96
CA GLY A 716 9.22 -15.86 -32.75
C GLY A 716 10.55 -16.62 -32.70
N GLN A 717 11.53 -16.18 -31.91
CA GLN A 717 12.81 -16.86 -31.74
C GLN A 717 12.85 -17.69 -30.44
N PRO A 718 13.58 -18.83 -30.40
CA PRO A 718 13.82 -19.56 -29.17
C PRO A 718 14.52 -18.70 -28.12
N PHE A 719 14.00 -18.70 -26.88
CA PHE A 719 14.49 -17.84 -25.80
C PHE A 719 14.54 -18.59 -24.46
N GLU A 720 15.64 -18.46 -23.73
CA GLU A 720 15.76 -18.99 -22.36
C GLU A 720 15.20 -17.96 -21.36
N ALA A 721 14.01 -18.24 -20.84
CA ALA A 721 13.30 -17.43 -19.87
C ALA A 721 13.61 -17.88 -18.42
N GLY A 722 13.49 -16.99 -17.44
CA GLY A 722 13.48 -17.34 -16.02
C GLY A 722 12.13 -17.89 -15.59
N TRP A 723 12.13 -19.01 -14.86
CA TRP A 723 10.89 -19.68 -14.45
C TRP A 723 9.97 -18.77 -13.63
N HIS A 724 10.44 -18.16 -12.54
CA HIS A 724 9.65 -17.24 -11.72
C HIS A 724 9.05 -16.06 -12.54
N ALA A 725 9.88 -15.37 -13.33
CA ALA A 725 9.44 -14.21 -14.11
C ALA A 725 8.41 -14.55 -15.19
N ALA A 726 8.65 -15.60 -15.98
CA ALA A 726 7.77 -15.99 -17.07
C ALA A 726 6.47 -16.63 -16.58
N THR A 727 6.51 -17.40 -15.48
CA THR A 727 5.28 -18.00 -14.92
C THR A 727 4.33 -16.93 -14.40
N LEU A 728 4.83 -15.97 -13.61
CA LEU A 728 4.06 -14.82 -13.13
C LEU A 728 3.46 -14.01 -14.29
N ARG A 729 4.30 -13.63 -15.27
CA ARG A 729 3.87 -12.83 -16.42
C ARG A 729 2.82 -13.54 -17.27
N ARG A 730 2.96 -14.85 -17.48
CA ARG A 730 1.94 -15.66 -18.18
C ARG A 730 0.65 -15.79 -17.37
N TYR A 731 0.73 -15.84 -16.04
CA TYR A 731 -0.45 -15.90 -15.16
C TYR A 731 -1.27 -14.60 -15.25
N LEU A 732 -0.64 -13.45 -14.93
CA LEU A 732 -1.24 -12.11 -15.01
C LEU A 732 -1.85 -11.84 -16.38
N TRP A 733 -1.12 -12.18 -17.46
CA TRP A 733 -1.65 -11.95 -18.81
C TRP A 733 -2.87 -12.83 -19.11
N ARG A 734 -2.97 -14.04 -18.54
CA ARG A 734 -4.16 -14.90 -18.70
C ARG A 734 -5.32 -14.43 -17.84
N GLU A 735 -5.07 -13.89 -16.66
CA GLU A 735 -6.07 -13.21 -15.84
C GLU A 735 -6.67 -12.01 -16.57
N HIS A 736 -5.83 -11.04 -16.97
CA HIS A 736 -6.24 -9.79 -17.62
C HIS A 736 -6.97 -10.01 -18.94
N LEU A 737 -6.65 -11.10 -19.64
CA LEU A 737 -7.33 -11.53 -20.85
C LEU A 737 -8.61 -12.35 -20.60
N GLY A 738 -8.87 -12.88 -19.40
CA GLY A 738 -9.98 -13.80 -19.13
C GLY A 738 -9.77 -15.20 -19.69
N LEU A 739 -8.53 -15.69 -19.64
CA LEU A 739 -8.07 -17.01 -20.08
C LEU A 739 -7.84 -17.98 -18.91
N LEU A 740 -7.78 -17.50 -17.66
CA LEU A 740 -7.87 -18.34 -16.46
C LEU A 740 -9.34 -18.70 -16.15
N PRO A 741 -9.61 -19.86 -15.53
CA PRO A 741 -10.92 -20.14 -14.94
C PRO A 741 -11.18 -19.22 -13.73
N PRO A 742 -12.44 -19.02 -13.30
CA PRO A 742 -12.74 -18.34 -12.05
C PRO A 742 -12.22 -19.15 -10.86
N GLN A 743 -11.83 -18.45 -9.80
CA GLN A 743 -11.25 -19.02 -8.58
C GLN A 743 -12.34 -19.34 -7.54
N ALA A 744 -12.17 -20.47 -6.84
CA ALA A 744 -13.01 -20.87 -5.72
C ALA A 744 -12.64 -20.10 -4.44
N LEU A 745 -13.60 -19.93 -3.52
CA LEU A 745 -13.39 -19.26 -2.23
C LEU A 745 -12.62 -20.12 -1.22
N ASP A 746 -12.81 -21.44 -1.29
CA ASP A 746 -12.01 -22.41 -0.53
C ASP A 746 -10.77 -22.77 -1.35
N ALA A 747 -9.63 -22.26 -0.89
CA ALA A 747 -8.32 -22.49 -1.48
C ALA A 747 -7.47 -23.49 -0.66
N GLY A 748 -8.12 -24.31 0.19
CA GLY A 748 -7.44 -25.25 1.09
C GLY A 748 -6.57 -26.29 0.38
N ASP A 749 -7.03 -26.78 -0.76
CA ASP A 749 -6.30 -27.71 -1.64
C ASP A 749 -5.61 -27.00 -2.83
N ASP A 750 -5.76 -25.68 -2.97
CA ASP A 750 -5.08 -24.91 -4.02
C ASP A 750 -3.60 -24.74 -3.63
N PRO A 751 -2.64 -25.24 -4.43
CA PRO A 751 -1.23 -25.06 -4.12
C PRO A 751 -0.85 -23.58 -4.13
N ASN A 752 -1.41 -22.70 -4.97
CA ASN A 752 -1.07 -21.27 -5.03
C ASN A 752 -1.36 -20.56 -3.70
N ALA A 753 -2.46 -20.90 -3.03
CA ALA A 753 -2.86 -20.36 -1.74
C ALA A 753 -2.05 -20.87 -0.52
N GLN A 754 -1.06 -21.73 -0.73
CA GLN A 754 -0.17 -22.20 0.35
C GLN A 754 1.12 -21.37 0.43
N PRO A 755 1.78 -21.29 1.61
CA PRO A 755 3.12 -20.72 1.75
C PRO A 755 4.15 -21.37 0.80
N PRO A 756 5.32 -20.73 0.55
CA PRO A 756 6.40 -21.34 -0.22
C PRO A 756 6.92 -22.60 0.49
N SER A 757 6.86 -23.75 -0.19
CA SER A 757 7.51 -24.98 0.23
C SER A 757 7.81 -25.87 -0.98
N ASP A 758 8.63 -26.90 -0.77
CA ASP A 758 8.94 -27.92 -1.78
C ASP A 758 7.68 -28.71 -2.24
N ASP A 759 6.67 -28.81 -1.36
CA ASP A 759 5.40 -29.51 -1.60
C ASP A 759 4.29 -28.60 -2.19
N SER A 760 4.52 -27.27 -2.26
CA SER A 760 3.53 -26.26 -2.68
C SER A 760 4.08 -25.21 -3.68
N PRO A 761 4.63 -25.64 -4.83
CA PRO A 761 5.00 -24.73 -5.91
C PRO A 761 3.77 -23.95 -6.43
N ASN A 762 3.98 -22.87 -7.17
CA ASN A 762 2.88 -22.24 -7.91
C ASN A 762 2.28 -23.23 -8.94
N ASP A 763 0.96 -23.38 -8.97
CA ASP A 763 0.28 -23.91 -10.15
C ASP A 763 0.19 -22.80 -11.19
N VAL A 764 0.82 -23.04 -12.32
CA VAL A 764 0.95 -22.11 -13.44
C VAL A 764 -0.20 -22.26 -14.45
N HIS A 765 -1.12 -23.21 -14.21
CA HIS A 765 -2.22 -23.63 -15.07
C HIS A 765 -1.73 -23.95 -16.49
N ASP A 766 -0.64 -24.70 -16.65
CA ASP A 766 -0.02 -25.01 -17.96
C ASP A 766 -0.73 -26.12 -18.75
N GLN A 767 -1.88 -26.57 -18.26
CA GLN A 767 -2.61 -27.75 -18.76
C GLN A 767 -3.48 -27.46 -20.01
N ASP A 768 -3.68 -26.19 -20.38
CA ASP A 768 -4.47 -25.78 -21.54
C ASP A 768 -3.69 -24.90 -22.54
N ASP A 769 -4.21 -24.82 -23.77
CA ASP A 769 -3.55 -24.15 -24.89
C ASP A 769 -3.25 -22.66 -24.64
N SER A 770 -3.96 -21.99 -23.73
CA SER A 770 -3.72 -20.57 -23.44
C SER A 770 -2.35 -20.32 -22.80
N TRP A 771 -1.80 -21.28 -22.04
CA TRP A 771 -0.43 -21.21 -21.52
C TRP A 771 0.62 -21.12 -22.62
N LYS A 772 0.41 -21.85 -23.72
CA LYS A 772 1.28 -21.80 -24.90
C LYS A 772 1.00 -20.57 -25.76
N PHE A 773 -0.26 -20.15 -25.85
CA PHE A 773 -0.66 -18.93 -26.57
C PHE A 773 0.02 -17.68 -26.00
N VAL A 774 0.05 -17.54 -24.67
CA VAL A 774 0.74 -16.42 -24.01
C VAL A 774 2.26 -16.59 -23.90
N GLU A 775 2.87 -17.57 -24.57
CA GLU A 775 4.31 -17.85 -24.39
C GLU A 775 5.20 -16.65 -24.72
N ASP A 776 4.99 -16.06 -25.89
CA ASP A 776 5.85 -15.01 -26.46
C ASP A 776 5.19 -13.62 -26.28
N PRO A 777 5.66 -12.77 -25.35
CA PRO A 777 5.07 -11.46 -25.09
C PRO A 777 5.27 -10.47 -26.26
N LEU A 778 6.10 -10.82 -27.24
CA LEU A 778 6.30 -10.09 -28.49
C LEU A 778 5.55 -10.71 -29.69
N SER A 779 4.82 -11.81 -29.53
CA SER A 779 3.95 -12.36 -30.59
C SER A 779 2.97 -11.31 -31.11
N ASP A 780 2.70 -11.34 -32.42
CA ASP A 780 1.70 -10.48 -33.04
C ASP A 780 0.28 -11.04 -32.81
N GLU A 781 0.09 -12.36 -32.84
CA GLU A 781 -1.22 -13.00 -32.59
C GLU A 781 -1.73 -12.76 -31.17
N LEU A 782 -0.83 -12.86 -30.18
CA LEU A 782 -1.12 -12.54 -28.78
C LEU A 782 -1.44 -11.04 -28.62
N TRP A 783 -0.71 -10.18 -29.31
CA TRP A 783 -0.88 -8.74 -29.24
C TRP A 783 -2.15 -8.25 -29.92
N ASP A 784 -2.54 -8.88 -31.03
CA ASP A 784 -3.81 -8.66 -31.70
C ASP A 784 -4.97 -9.06 -30.77
N MET A 785 -4.89 -10.19 -30.05
CA MET A 785 -5.90 -10.54 -29.04
C MET A 785 -5.92 -9.53 -27.87
N TRP A 786 -4.75 -9.16 -27.34
CA TRP A 786 -4.60 -8.21 -26.24
C TRP A 786 -5.25 -6.86 -26.57
N THR A 787 -4.85 -6.26 -27.69
CA THR A 787 -5.35 -4.96 -28.12
C THR A 787 -6.79 -5.01 -28.62
N ALA A 788 -7.25 -6.11 -29.25
CA ALA A 788 -8.64 -6.28 -29.62
C ALA A 788 -9.56 -6.41 -28.40
N ARG A 789 -9.16 -7.16 -27.35
CA ARG A 789 -9.92 -7.23 -26.08
C ARG A 789 -9.97 -5.88 -25.38
N ALA A 790 -8.83 -5.20 -25.21
CA ALA A 790 -8.78 -3.84 -24.66
C ALA A 790 -9.74 -2.89 -25.40
N THR A 791 -9.69 -2.89 -26.74
CA THR A 791 -10.57 -2.07 -27.58
C THR A 791 -12.04 -2.43 -27.37
N LYS A 792 -12.36 -3.73 -27.39
CA LYS A 792 -13.73 -4.21 -27.31
C LYS A 792 -14.36 -3.92 -25.94
N ASN A 793 -13.63 -4.18 -24.88
CA ASN A 793 -14.03 -3.89 -23.51
C ASN A 793 -14.25 -2.37 -23.34
N THR A 794 -13.30 -1.53 -23.77
CA THR A 794 -13.42 -0.06 -23.68
C THR A 794 -14.65 0.46 -24.45
N GLU A 795 -14.94 -0.08 -25.64
CA GLU A 795 -16.15 0.26 -26.38
C GLU A 795 -17.43 -0.13 -25.65
N VAL A 796 -17.51 -1.33 -25.06
CA VAL A 796 -18.69 -1.79 -24.32
C VAL A 796 -18.91 -0.95 -23.07
N PHE A 797 -17.85 -0.72 -22.27
CA PHE A 797 -17.94 0.08 -21.05
C PHE A 797 -18.35 1.54 -21.32
N ARG A 798 -17.79 2.15 -22.38
CA ARG A 798 -18.24 3.46 -22.89
C ARG A 798 -19.71 3.43 -23.30
N GLN A 799 -20.12 2.46 -24.13
CA GLN A 799 -21.47 2.41 -24.72
C GLN A 799 -22.59 2.02 -23.76
N LEU A 800 -22.29 1.33 -22.64
CA LEU A 800 -23.30 0.87 -21.69
C LEU A 800 -23.38 1.73 -20.43
N PHE A 801 -22.23 2.18 -19.93
CA PHE A 801 -22.14 2.81 -18.60
C PHE A 801 -21.65 4.26 -18.65
N HIS A 802 -21.28 4.77 -19.83
CA HIS A 802 -20.49 6.01 -19.95
C HIS A 802 -19.30 6.00 -18.98
N ALA A 803 -18.58 4.87 -18.93
CA ALA A 803 -17.45 4.69 -18.03
C ALA A 803 -16.42 5.82 -18.20
N ASP A 804 -15.93 6.34 -17.09
CA ASP A 804 -14.95 7.41 -17.02
C ASP A 804 -13.61 6.91 -16.43
N PRO A 805 -12.49 7.59 -16.71
CA PRO A 805 -12.27 8.60 -17.75
C PRO A 805 -12.38 8.05 -19.19
N ASP A 806 -12.49 8.95 -20.19
CA ASP A 806 -12.59 8.57 -21.62
C ASP A 806 -11.92 9.57 -22.60
N ASP A 807 -11.34 9.08 -23.69
CA ASP A 807 -10.65 9.87 -24.71
C ASP A 807 -11.56 10.83 -25.53
N HIS A 808 -12.89 10.63 -25.50
CA HIS A 808 -13.84 11.53 -26.13
C HIS A 808 -14.14 12.76 -25.25
N VAL A 809 -13.78 12.72 -23.96
CA VAL A 809 -14.01 13.79 -22.99
C VAL A 809 -12.75 14.63 -22.84
N LYS A 810 -12.66 15.76 -23.55
CA LYS A 810 -11.41 16.55 -23.67
C LYS A 810 -11.43 17.84 -22.85
N THR A 811 -12.62 18.29 -22.45
CA THR A 811 -12.86 19.48 -21.63
C THR A 811 -13.83 19.14 -20.48
N PHE A 812 -13.91 20.00 -19.47
CA PHE A 812 -14.92 19.85 -18.41
C PHE A 812 -16.36 20.00 -18.93
N ASP A 813 -16.58 20.75 -20.02
CA ASP A 813 -17.89 20.85 -20.67
C ASP A 813 -18.29 19.53 -21.36
N ASP A 814 -17.35 18.87 -22.04
CA ASP A 814 -17.58 17.51 -22.56
C ASP A 814 -17.93 16.55 -21.41
N TYR A 815 -17.22 16.65 -20.28
CA TYR A 815 -17.42 15.77 -19.13
C TYR A 815 -18.80 15.98 -18.48
N ASN A 816 -19.22 17.25 -18.34
CA ASN A 816 -20.56 17.61 -17.88
C ASN A 816 -21.67 17.07 -18.78
N GLY A 817 -21.43 16.95 -20.09
CA GLY A 817 -22.36 16.34 -21.05
C GLY A 817 -22.27 14.81 -21.13
N TYR A 818 -21.16 14.21 -20.72
CA TYR A 818 -20.94 12.76 -20.73
C TYR A 818 -21.49 12.07 -19.48
N MET A 819 -21.47 12.72 -18.32
CA MET A 819 -21.95 12.14 -17.06
C MET A 819 -23.45 11.80 -17.10
N PRO A 820 -23.89 10.74 -16.38
CA PRO A 820 -25.26 10.26 -16.40
C PRO A 820 -26.31 11.31 -15.96
N ASN A 821 -27.52 11.17 -16.50
CA ASN A 821 -28.67 12.03 -16.15
C ASN A 821 -29.03 11.97 -14.66
N LYS A 822 -29.57 13.06 -14.12
CA LYS A 822 -30.03 13.14 -12.72
C LYS A 822 -30.96 11.97 -12.36
N GLY A 823 -30.54 11.17 -11.39
CA GLY A 823 -31.26 9.98 -10.90
C GLY A 823 -30.60 8.66 -11.28
N VAL A 824 -29.62 8.66 -12.19
CA VAL A 824 -28.77 7.50 -12.47
C VAL A 824 -27.44 7.69 -11.73
N LYS A 825 -27.03 6.67 -10.97
CA LYS A 825 -25.74 6.65 -10.24
C LYS A 825 -24.59 6.39 -11.21
N ALA A 826 -23.41 6.91 -10.90
CA ALA A 826 -22.18 6.51 -11.59
C ALA A 826 -21.97 4.98 -11.48
N GLY A 827 -21.34 4.38 -12.49
CA GLY A 827 -21.15 2.93 -12.56
C GLY A 827 -22.36 2.14 -13.07
N HIS A 828 -23.60 2.67 -13.03
CA HIS A 828 -24.77 1.99 -13.59
C HIS A 828 -24.95 2.26 -15.10
N ILE A 829 -25.82 1.49 -15.75
CA ILE A 829 -26.21 1.73 -17.16
C ILE A 829 -26.73 3.16 -17.33
N PHE A 830 -26.12 3.91 -18.24
CA PHE A 830 -26.37 5.37 -18.38
C PHE A 830 -27.73 5.66 -19.03
N ASP A 831 -28.12 4.87 -20.04
CA ASP A 831 -29.41 4.94 -20.72
C ASP A 831 -30.26 3.72 -20.35
N ARG A 832 -31.21 3.94 -19.44
CA ARG A 832 -32.14 2.92 -18.94
C ARG A 832 -33.25 2.55 -19.94
N MET A 833 -33.27 3.17 -21.12
CA MET A 833 -34.18 2.79 -22.21
C MET A 833 -33.61 1.69 -23.13
N ILE A 834 -32.33 1.30 -22.94
CA ILE A 834 -31.73 0.20 -23.69
C ILE A 834 -32.43 -1.13 -23.30
N PRO A 835 -32.92 -1.94 -24.24
CA PRO A 835 -33.55 -3.22 -23.92
C PRO A 835 -32.61 -4.17 -23.15
N PRO A 836 -33.07 -4.89 -22.11
CA PRO A 836 -32.21 -5.75 -21.28
C PRO A 836 -31.40 -6.77 -22.09
N HIS A 837 -32.02 -7.35 -23.13
CA HIS A 837 -31.38 -8.32 -24.00
C HIS A 837 -30.27 -7.73 -24.89
N GLU A 838 -30.23 -6.41 -25.13
CA GLU A 838 -29.12 -5.74 -25.82
C GLU A 838 -27.95 -5.46 -24.86
N VAL A 839 -28.24 -5.11 -23.60
CA VAL A 839 -27.24 -4.96 -22.54
C VAL A 839 -26.49 -6.29 -22.36
N ARG A 840 -27.24 -7.38 -22.13
CA ARG A 840 -26.71 -8.75 -22.02
C ARG A 840 -25.79 -9.14 -23.19
N LYS A 841 -26.25 -8.96 -24.44
CA LYS A 841 -25.48 -9.28 -25.65
C LYS A 841 -24.20 -8.46 -25.82
N LYS A 842 -24.17 -7.24 -25.30
CA LYS A 842 -22.94 -6.42 -25.28
C LYS A 842 -21.97 -6.93 -24.23
N LEU A 843 -22.46 -7.26 -23.02
CA LEU A 843 -21.65 -7.82 -21.93
C LEU A 843 -21.08 -9.21 -22.24
N ASP A 844 -21.78 -10.05 -23.01
CA ASP A 844 -21.25 -11.33 -23.53
C ASP A 844 -19.91 -11.18 -24.27
N THR A 845 -19.66 -10.00 -24.86
CA THR A 845 -18.45 -9.72 -25.63
C THR A 845 -17.29 -9.18 -24.79
N VAL A 846 -17.52 -8.89 -23.50
CA VAL A 846 -16.47 -8.52 -22.54
C VAL A 846 -15.77 -9.79 -22.05
N LYS A 847 -14.45 -9.84 -22.21
CA LYS A 847 -13.62 -10.96 -21.76
C LYS A 847 -12.32 -10.45 -21.15
N GLY A 848 -11.99 -10.98 -19.98
CA GLY A 848 -11.01 -10.40 -19.08
C GLY A 848 -11.39 -8.98 -18.66
N HIS A 849 -10.42 -8.31 -18.04
CA HIS A 849 -10.60 -7.01 -17.39
C HIS A 849 -9.92 -5.87 -18.15
N LEU A 850 -9.05 -6.20 -19.13
CA LEU A 850 -8.21 -5.25 -19.83
C LEU A 850 -9.00 -4.18 -20.59
N VAL A 851 -8.64 -2.92 -20.41
CA VAL A 851 -9.16 -1.73 -21.12
C VAL A 851 -8.04 -0.74 -21.45
N TRP A 852 -8.25 0.15 -22.42
CA TRP A 852 -7.27 1.18 -22.79
C TRP A 852 -7.25 2.35 -21.79
N MET A 853 -6.06 2.81 -21.42
CA MET A 853 -5.88 4.03 -20.64
C MET A 853 -6.18 5.29 -21.49
N PRO A 854 -7.10 6.18 -21.09
CA PRO A 854 -7.52 7.33 -21.90
C PRO A 854 -6.54 8.51 -21.81
N LEU A 855 -5.48 8.49 -22.61
CA LEU A 855 -4.42 9.51 -22.64
C LEU A 855 -4.89 10.90 -23.11
N GLN A 856 -6.07 11.03 -23.71
CA GLN A 856 -6.66 12.29 -24.20
C GLN A 856 -7.67 12.91 -23.21
N PHE A 857 -8.02 12.22 -22.12
CA PHE A 857 -9.01 12.70 -21.15
C PHE A 857 -8.63 14.05 -20.53
N LEU A 858 -9.51 15.06 -20.64
CA LEU A 858 -9.30 16.43 -20.19
C LEU A 858 -8.02 17.11 -20.74
N ARG A 859 -7.47 16.64 -21.87
CA ARG A 859 -6.25 17.18 -22.48
C ARG A 859 -6.40 18.62 -22.97
N ASP A 860 -7.61 19.02 -23.36
CA ASP A 860 -7.92 20.34 -23.92
C ASP A 860 -8.61 21.26 -22.89
N ALA A 861 -8.60 20.89 -21.60
CA ALA A 861 -9.07 21.72 -20.49
C ALA A 861 -8.01 22.78 -20.12
N ASP A 862 -8.43 24.01 -19.80
CA ASP A 862 -7.53 25.14 -19.50
C ASP A 862 -6.56 24.84 -18.34
N THR A 863 -7.05 24.19 -17.29
CA THR A 863 -6.25 23.61 -16.19
C THR A 863 -6.95 22.37 -15.65
N MET A 864 -6.29 21.21 -15.66
CA MET A 864 -6.85 19.98 -15.07
C MET A 864 -6.92 20.07 -13.54
N ALA A 865 -5.89 20.64 -12.91
CA ALA A 865 -5.91 21.06 -11.51
C ALA A 865 -5.50 22.54 -11.41
N GLU A 866 -6.33 23.37 -10.80
CA GLU A 866 -5.96 24.76 -10.49
C GLU A 866 -4.99 24.79 -9.30
N THR A 867 -3.92 25.58 -9.41
CA THR A 867 -3.04 25.85 -8.27
C THR A 867 -3.79 26.69 -7.23
N GLY A 868 -4.04 26.12 -6.05
CA GLY A 868 -4.89 26.68 -5.02
C GLY A 868 -4.43 26.31 -3.61
N LEU A 869 -5.31 26.44 -2.61
CA LEU A 869 -4.93 26.16 -1.21
C LEU A 869 -4.52 24.69 -0.97
N GLN A 870 -5.07 23.74 -1.72
CA GLN A 870 -4.75 22.30 -1.61
C GLN A 870 -3.50 21.89 -2.42
N VAL A 871 -3.25 22.54 -3.56
CA VAL A 871 -2.11 22.26 -4.46
C VAL A 871 -1.33 23.56 -4.68
N ASN A 872 -0.26 23.72 -3.90
CA ASN A 872 0.64 24.88 -3.93
C ASN A 872 2.09 24.44 -3.67
N GLN A 873 3.04 25.37 -3.75
CA GLN A 873 4.49 25.12 -3.60
C GLN A 873 4.92 24.38 -2.32
N TRP A 874 4.07 24.30 -1.29
CA TRP A 874 4.33 23.58 -0.04
C TRP A 874 3.65 22.20 0.04
N THR A 875 2.64 21.95 -0.80
CA THR A 875 1.89 20.68 -0.86
C THR A 875 2.09 19.93 -2.17
N GLU A 876 2.77 20.51 -3.15
CA GLU A 876 3.03 19.93 -4.47
C GLU A 876 3.67 18.55 -4.37
N SER A 877 4.67 18.40 -3.48
CA SER A 877 5.38 17.14 -3.23
C SER A 877 4.55 16.03 -2.57
N VAL A 878 3.30 16.30 -2.19
CA VAL A 878 2.36 15.29 -1.68
C VAL A 878 1.72 14.50 -2.84
N TYR A 879 1.70 15.08 -4.04
CA TYR A 879 1.01 14.54 -5.22
C TYR A 879 1.96 14.05 -6.33
N THR A 880 3.27 13.95 -6.06
CA THR A 880 4.35 13.70 -7.04
C THR A 880 5.14 12.44 -6.78
#